data_AF-A0A2V9GGL3-F1
#
_entry.id   AF-A0A2V9GGL3-F1
#
_cell.length_a   1.000
_cell.length_b   1.000
_cell.length_c   1.000
_cell.angle_alpha   90.00
_cell.angle_beta   90.00
_cell.angle_gamma   90.00
#
_symmetry.space_group_name_H-M   'P 1'
#
loop_
_entity.id
_entity.type
_entity.pdbx_description
1 polymer ?
#
loop_
_entity_poly.entity_id
_entity_poly.type
_entity_poly.pdbx_seq_one_letter_code
_entity_poly.pdbx_strand_id
1 'polypeptide(L)'
;FPEAQACQENVSGPIAIPDHPLVREVMKDVLSEAMDLEGFERVLGDIAEGRIRCVAVDSPVPSPFSHEILNANPYAYLDDAPLEERRARAVEMRRTLPQAVLSEVGRLDPAAIAEVREEAWPDVRDAEELHDVLLTLVALPASANAGPPENHHLGQKLRASIPAWAEFYEQLAARRRAALAHVGPLKYWVSTERAKDFVQIFPAACFESSLPDLGSKAASREDVLLALAAGWVAHCGPLTASALGETLQAPVADMERTLLRMEASGAVLRGRFTDSAAGETEWCDRRLLARIHRLTLGTLRKQIEPVTPAEFMRWLFGWQHVGPGTQLLGERGTLEALRQLQGYEAPANTWERHILVRRIGGYDPRMLDQLCLTGVVGWGRLSPHPATLDSAMSGKRRVVPTSVAPITFFVREDADWVIAHREAGEEATRGLSPDARAVMEFLRCQGASFFTDIVRGTGKLKAEVETALWELVAAGLLTADGFDNLRALIDPKRRAGQGRGRSARPRHSAGRWSLLYAGETVDRARALEAMCWMLLRRYGVVFRDVLARETLLPAWRELLITLRRLEDRGEVRGGRFVSGFLGEQFALPVAVESIRALRNLRPSGETIAVSAADPLNLAGILVPGERRPSTSGRFVAFRDGVALPPEERAGIIAMAAAP
;
A
#
# COMPACT_ATOMS: atom_id res chain seq x y z
N PHE A 1 17.95 53.05 -10.56
CA PHE A 1 17.66 52.05 -9.50
C PHE A 1 18.93 51.26 -9.18
N PRO A 2 19.89 51.83 -8.43
CA PRO A 2 21.11 51.12 -8.04
C PRO A 2 20.84 49.95 -7.07
N GLU A 3 19.72 49.98 -6.35
CA GLU A 3 19.27 48.93 -5.44
C GLU A 3 18.74 47.67 -6.14
N ALA A 4 18.42 47.73 -7.43
CA ALA A 4 17.94 46.57 -8.20
C ALA A 4 19.04 45.52 -8.47
N GLN A 5 20.30 45.80 -8.13
CA GLN A 5 21.43 44.88 -8.24
C GLN A 5 21.79 44.16 -6.93
N ALA A 6 21.12 44.46 -5.81
CA ALA A 6 21.27 43.69 -4.59
C ALA A 6 20.28 42.51 -4.61
N CYS A 7 20.75 41.27 -4.39
CA CYS A 7 19.84 40.19 -4.01
C CYS A 7 19.04 40.66 -2.79
N GLN A 8 17.70 40.69 -2.91
CA GLN A 8 16.81 41.13 -1.82
C GLN A 8 17.03 40.33 -0.52
N GLU A 9 17.58 39.13 -0.63
CA GLU A 9 17.96 38.25 0.49
C GLU A 9 19.10 38.81 1.37
N ASN A 10 19.88 39.80 0.90
CA ASN A 10 21.02 40.38 1.64
C ASN A 10 20.71 41.72 2.32
N VAL A 11 19.47 42.22 2.26
CA VAL A 11 19.07 43.48 2.91
C VAL A 11 18.61 43.20 4.34
N SER A 12 19.52 43.28 5.30
CA SER A 12 19.19 43.20 6.73
C SER A 12 18.84 44.58 7.28
N GLY A 13 17.59 44.78 7.72
CA GLY A 13 17.11 46.02 8.32
C GLY A 13 15.67 46.36 7.91
N PRO A 14 15.09 47.46 8.44
CA PRO A 14 13.77 47.92 8.02
C PRO A 14 13.77 48.25 6.53
N ILE A 15 12.90 47.57 5.78
CA ILE A 15 12.75 47.75 4.34
C ILE A 15 12.17 49.14 4.08
N ALA A 16 12.91 49.99 3.38
CA ALA A 16 12.42 51.28 2.95
C ALA A 16 11.38 51.07 1.83
N ILE A 17 10.10 51.23 2.16
CA ILE A 17 9.02 51.09 1.19
C ILE A 17 9.02 52.33 0.28
N PRO A 18 9.15 52.19 -1.05
CA PRO A 18 9.12 53.32 -1.97
C PRO A 18 7.80 54.09 -1.87
N ASP A 19 7.86 55.43 -1.82
CA ASP A 19 6.67 56.29 -1.89
C ASP A 19 6.16 56.35 -3.34
N HIS A 20 5.45 55.30 -3.73
CA HIS A 20 4.86 55.15 -5.05
C HIS A 20 3.40 54.71 -4.92
N PRO A 21 2.44 55.31 -5.65
CA PRO A 21 1.01 54.97 -5.53
C PRO A 21 0.71 53.49 -5.73
N LEU A 22 1.33 52.86 -6.75
CA LEU A 22 1.14 51.41 -6.99
C LEU A 22 1.70 50.54 -5.88
N VAL A 23 2.81 50.94 -5.24
CA VAL A 23 3.38 50.17 -4.13
C VAL A 23 2.46 50.28 -2.90
N ARG A 24 1.90 51.47 -2.65
CA ARG A 24 0.91 51.66 -1.57
C ARG A 24 -0.35 50.85 -1.77
N GLU A 25 -0.90 50.82 -2.99
CA GLU A 25 -2.09 50.01 -3.27
C GLU A 25 -1.78 48.51 -3.14
N VAL A 26 -0.65 48.04 -3.68
CA VAL A 26 -0.24 46.63 -3.52
C VAL A 26 -0.04 46.26 -2.06
N MET A 27 0.60 47.12 -1.25
CA MET A 27 0.76 46.87 0.18
C MET A 27 -0.59 46.81 0.91
N LYS A 28 -1.53 47.67 0.53
CA LYS A 28 -2.89 47.66 1.07
C LYS A 28 -3.61 46.36 0.67
N ASP A 29 -3.63 46.01 -0.61
CA ASP A 29 -4.30 44.81 -1.12
C ASP A 29 -3.72 43.55 -0.46
N VAL A 30 -2.39 43.45 -0.36
CA VAL A 30 -1.73 42.29 0.24
C VAL A 30 -1.98 42.21 1.74
N LEU A 31 -1.85 43.31 2.49
CA LEU A 31 -1.93 43.28 3.95
C LEU A 31 -3.35 43.36 4.53
N SER A 32 -4.33 43.82 3.75
CA SER A 32 -5.71 44.00 4.22
C SER A 32 -6.78 43.24 3.44
N GLU A 33 -6.58 42.94 2.15
CA GLU A 33 -7.55 42.16 1.35
C GLU A 33 -7.15 40.68 1.26
N ALA A 34 -5.89 40.40 0.90
CA ALA A 34 -5.37 39.04 0.80
C ALA A 34 -4.97 38.47 2.17
N MET A 35 -4.47 39.33 3.07
CA MET A 35 -4.21 39.03 4.47
C MET A 35 -5.10 39.90 5.36
N ASP A 36 -5.48 39.41 6.53
CA ASP A 36 -6.18 40.20 7.55
C ASP A 36 -5.19 40.62 8.64
N LEU A 37 -4.35 41.62 8.34
CA LEU A 37 -3.32 42.07 9.28
C LEU A 37 -3.93 42.61 10.59
N GLU A 38 -5.00 43.40 10.51
CA GLU A 38 -5.66 43.97 11.69
C GLU A 38 -6.28 42.87 12.57
N GLY A 39 -6.90 41.85 11.96
CA GLY A 39 -7.39 40.68 12.68
C GLY A 39 -6.28 39.86 13.31
N PHE A 40 -5.17 39.70 12.60
CA PHE A 40 -3.99 39.00 13.10
C PHE A 40 -3.36 39.71 14.32
N GLU A 41 -3.15 41.03 14.23
CA GLU A 41 -2.66 41.85 15.35
C GLU A 41 -3.59 41.75 16.57
N ARG A 42 -4.90 41.78 16.35
CA ARG A 42 -5.90 41.62 17.42
C ARG A 42 -5.78 40.27 18.11
N VAL A 43 -5.66 39.18 17.34
CA VAL A 43 -5.48 37.82 17.90
C VAL A 43 -4.18 37.71 18.71
N LEU A 44 -3.08 38.26 18.19
CA LEU A 44 -1.80 38.27 18.92
C LEU A 44 -1.88 39.09 20.21
N GLY A 45 -2.52 40.26 20.17
CA GLY A 45 -2.79 41.09 21.34
C GLY A 45 -3.66 40.36 22.36
N ASP A 46 -4.72 39.69 21.92
CA ASP A 46 -5.61 38.92 22.78
C ASP A 46 -4.91 37.70 23.42
N ILE A 47 -3.96 37.08 22.73
CA ILE A 47 -3.10 36.03 23.30
C ILE A 47 -2.15 36.63 24.36
N ALA A 48 -1.49 37.75 24.06
CA ALA A 48 -0.55 38.41 24.97
C ALA A 48 -1.23 38.96 26.23
N GLU A 49 -2.45 39.49 26.10
CA GLU A 49 -3.28 39.99 27.19
C GLU A 49 -4.03 38.88 27.93
N GLY A 50 -3.94 37.63 27.47
CA GLY A 50 -4.58 36.46 28.09
C GLY A 50 -6.09 36.37 27.89
N ARG A 51 -6.67 37.18 26.98
CA ARG A 51 -8.08 37.06 26.54
C ARG A 51 -8.30 35.77 25.75
N ILE A 52 -7.32 35.34 24.96
CA ILE A 52 -7.29 34.04 24.30
C ILE A 52 -6.42 33.09 25.13
N ARG A 53 -7.05 32.02 25.62
CA ARG A 53 -6.34 30.95 26.33
C ARG A 53 -5.74 29.96 25.34
N CYS A 54 -4.41 29.88 25.30
CA CYS A 54 -3.70 28.87 24.52
C CYS A 54 -3.55 27.58 25.34
N VAL A 55 -4.00 26.45 24.79
CA VAL A 55 -3.85 25.12 25.39
C VAL A 55 -3.10 24.23 24.41
N ALA A 56 -1.97 23.67 24.84
CA ALA A 56 -1.25 22.67 24.06
C ALA A 56 -1.91 21.30 24.26
N VAL A 57 -2.30 20.65 23.16
CA VAL A 57 -2.92 19.32 23.17
C VAL A 57 -2.10 18.41 22.26
N ASP A 58 -1.59 17.32 22.81
CA ASP A 58 -0.93 16.28 22.04
C ASP A 58 -1.98 15.36 21.39
N SER A 59 -2.06 15.38 20.07
CA SER A 59 -2.91 14.48 19.30
C SER A 59 -2.06 13.42 18.57
N PRO A 60 -2.55 12.18 18.44
CA PRO A 60 -1.84 11.11 17.71
C PRO A 60 -1.88 11.31 16.20
N VAL A 61 -2.76 12.18 15.70
CA VAL A 61 -2.85 12.60 14.30
C VAL A 61 -2.75 14.13 14.27
N PRO A 62 -2.05 14.73 13.29
CA PRO A 62 -2.05 16.17 13.12
C PRO A 62 -3.46 16.77 13.06
N SER A 63 -3.62 18.00 13.57
CA SER A 63 -4.84 18.76 13.33
C SER A 63 -5.06 18.93 11.83
N PRO A 64 -6.30 18.85 11.32
CA PRO A 64 -6.61 19.18 9.93
C PRO A 64 -6.09 20.56 9.51
N PHE A 65 -6.07 21.54 10.42
CA PHE A 65 -5.51 22.88 10.17
C PHE A 65 -3.98 22.88 10.02
N SER A 66 -3.31 21.86 10.56
CA SER A 66 -1.86 21.67 10.40
C SER A 66 -1.50 20.96 9.10
N HIS A 67 -2.47 20.40 8.35
CA HIS A 67 -2.19 19.63 7.12
C HIS A 67 -1.53 20.50 6.05
N GLU A 68 -2.00 21.74 5.88
CA GLU A 68 -1.42 22.68 4.90
C GLU A 68 0.02 23.05 5.29
N ILE A 69 0.29 23.24 6.58
CA ILE A 69 1.65 23.49 7.08
C ILE A 69 2.53 22.25 6.84
N LEU A 70 2.07 21.06 7.21
CA LEU A 70 2.81 19.81 7.03
C LEU A 70 3.12 19.49 5.57
N ASN A 71 2.24 19.89 4.65
CA ASN A 71 2.39 19.72 3.20
C ASN A 71 2.96 20.96 2.49
N ALA A 72 3.25 22.04 3.21
CA ALA A 72 3.72 23.28 2.62
C ALA A 72 5.03 23.08 1.88
N ASN A 73 5.16 23.73 0.72
CA ASN A 73 6.36 23.66 -0.08
C ASN A 73 7.55 24.29 0.66
N PRO A 74 8.80 23.87 0.37
CA PRO A 74 10.00 24.28 1.11
C PRO A 74 10.20 25.80 1.24
N TYR A 75 9.72 26.57 0.27
CA TYR A 75 9.80 28.04 0.18
C TYR A 75 8.70 28.79 0.94
N ALA A 76 7.75 28.09 1.58
CA ALA A 76 6.76 28.71 2.47
C ALA A 76 7.33 29.02 3.87
N TYR A 77 8.59 28.68 4.13
CA TYR A 77 9.26 28.83 5.41
C TYR A 77 10.37 29.88 5.30
N LEU A 78 10.42 30.81 6.26
CA LEU A 78 11.40 31.91 6.32
C LEU A 78 12.77 31.50 6.91
N ASP A 79 13.00 30.20 7.14
CA ASP A 79 14.19 29.70 7.84
C ASP A 79 15.03 28.76 6.95
N ASP A 80 16.36 28.95 6.95
CA ASP A 80 17.35 28.29 6.07
C ASP A 80 17.78 26.89 6.57
N ALA A 81 17.13 26.37 7.61
CA ALA A 81 17.49 25.08 8.20
C ALA A 81 17.37 23.91 7.18
N PRO A 82 18.37 23.01 7.11
CA PRO A 82 18.36 21.84 6.23
C PRO A 82 17.08 21.01 6.37
N LEU A 83 16.63 20.42 5.27
CA LEU A 83 15.36 19.70 5.18
C LEU A 83 15.25 18.53 6.18
N GLU A 84 16.36 17.94 6.62
CA GLU A 84 16.38 16.81 7.56
C GLU A 84 16.14 17.20 9.04
N GLU A 85 16.35 18.46 9.43
CA GLU A 85 16.22 18.90 10.83
C GLU A 85 14.81 19.37 11.20
N ARG A 86 13.89 19.41 10.23
CA ARG A 86 12.53 19.94 10.38
C ARG A 86 11.59 18.93 11.05
N ARG A 87 11.29 19.14 12.34
CA ARG A 87 10.36 18.32 13.14
C ARG A 87 8.97 18.14 12.53
N ALA A 88 8.50 19.09 11.71
CA ALA A 88 7.20 19.02 11.04
C ALA A 88 7.06 17.80 10.10
N ARG A 89 8.12 17.37 9.40
CA ARG A 89 8.06 16.17 8.54
C ARG A 89 8.36 14.86 9.26
N ALA A 90 8.82 14.89 10.51
CA ALA A 90 8.91 13.67 11.33
C ALA A 90 7.51 13.12 11.70
N VAL A 91 6.47 13.92 11.49
CA VAL A 91 5.07 13.53 11.70
C VAL A 91 4.54 12.86 10.43
N GLU A 92 4.78 11.56 10.31
CA GLU A 92 4.08 10.75 9.31
C GLU A 92 2.57 10.85 9.54
N MET A 93 1.83 11.33 8.54
CA MET A 93 0.38 11.18 8.47
C MET A 93 0.06 9.68 8.45
N ARG A 94 -0.13 9.08 9.63
CA ARG A 94 -0.72 7.74 9.73
C ARG A 94 -2.11 7.84 9.13
N ARG A 95 -2.26 7.37 7.89
CA ARG A 95 -3.56 7.08 7.32
C ARG A 95 -4.24 6.07 8.25
N THR A 96 -5.07 6.57 9.15
CA THR A 96 -6.16 5.79 9.72
C THR A 96 -6.89 5.18 8.53
N LEU A 97 -7.07 3.87 8.57
CA LEU A 97 -7.86 3.16 7.57
C LEU A 97 -9.17 3.93 7.39
N PRO A 98 -9.59 4.25 6.15
CA PRO A 98 -10.86 4.92 5.93
C PRO A 98 -11.95 4.19 6.71
N GLN A 99 -12.87 4.92 7.34
CA GLN A 99 -13.95 4.32 8.14
C GLN A 99 -14.79 3.30 7.35
N ALA A 100 -14.82 3.43 6.02
CA ALA A 100 -15.37 2.45 5.08
C ALA A 100 -14.60 1.11 5.06
N VAL A 101 -13.27 1.16 5.18
CA VAL A 101 -12.43 -0.05 5.28
C VAL A 101 -12.62 -0.74 6.63
N LEU A 102 -12.81 0.02 7.73
CA LEU A 102 -13.14 -0.55 9.05
C LEU A 102 -14.51 -1.25 9.11
N SER A 103 -15.47 -0.82 8.28
CA SER A 103 -16.78 -1.47 8.16
C SER A 103 -16.76 -2.70 7.26
N GLU A 104 -15.79 -2.79 6.35
CA GLU A 104 -15.55 -3.95 5.47
C GLU A 104 -14.39 -4.86 5.94
N VAL A 105 -13.76 -4.60 7.10
CA VAL A 105 -12.77 -5.51 7.69
C VAL A 105 -13.41 -6.88 7.77
N GLY A 106 -12.83 -7.83 7.03
CA GLY A 106 -13.35 -9.19 6.92
C GLY A 106 -13.78 -9.69 8.29
N ARG A 107 -15.05 -10.14 8.38
CA ARG A 107 -15.71 -10.61 9.61
C ARG A 107 -14.70 -11.33 10.50
N LEU A 108 -14.40 -10.73 11.65
CA LEU A 108 -13.48 -11.32 12.62
C LEU A 108 -14.00 -12.70 13.03
N ASP A 109 -13.11 -13.65 13.26
CA ASP A 109 -13.49 -14.99 13.67
C ASP A 109 -14.04 -14.94 15.11
N PRO A 110 -15.31 -15.33 15.36
CA PRO A 110 -15.88 -15.33 16.70
C PRO A 110 -15.06 -16.18 17.70
N ALA A 111 -14.42 -17.25 17.22
CA ALA A 111 -13.54 -18.07 18.06
C ALA A 111 -12.28 -17.31 18.48
N ALA A 112 -11.68 -16.53 17.56
CA ALA A 112 -10.52 -15.69 17.88
C ALA A 112 -10.88 -14.56 18.86
N ILE A 113 -12.08 -13.99 18.75
CA ILE A 113 -12.58 -13.01 19.74
C ILE A 113 -12.71 -13.66 21.12
N ALA A 114 -13.31 -14.85 21.19
CA ALA A 114 -13.47 -15.58 22.44
C ALA A 114 -12.11 -15.92 23.07
N GLU A 115 -11.16 -16.46 22.30
CA GLU A 115 -9.81 -16.79 22.76
C GLU A 115 -9.09 -15.56 23.36
N VAL A 116 -9.08 -14.43 22.65
CA VAL A 116 -8.40 -13.22 23.17
C VAL A 116 -9.09 -12.66 24.41
N ARG A 117 -10.44 -12.75 24.50
CA ARG A 117 -11.16 -12.33 25.70
C ARG A 117 -10.79 -13.18 26.92
N GLU A 118 -10.69 -14.49 26.75
CA GLU A 118 -10.26 -15.41 27.80
C GLU A 118 -8.82 -15.11 28.25
N GLU A 119 -7.89 -14.91 27.30
CA GLU A 119 -6.48 -14.66 27.59
C GLU A 119 -6.19 -13.25 28.12
N ALA A 120 -7.02 -12.26 27.80
CA ALA A 120 -6.86 -10.89 28.27
C ALA A 120 -7.41 -10.66 29.68
N TRP A 121 -8.32 -11.53 30.13
CA TRP A 121 -8.89 -11.43 31.47
C TRP A 121 -7.83 -11.72 32.55
N PRO A 122 -7.79 -10.97 33.66
CA PRO A 122 -6.82 -11.22 34.72
C PRO A 122 -6.96 -12.62 35.33
N ASP A 123 -5.87 -13.38 35.34
CA ASP A 123 -5.74 -14.64 36.08
C ASP A 123 -5.07 -14.38 37.43
N VAL A 124 -5.89 -14.01 38.42
CA VAL A 124 -5.43 -13.64 39.77
C VAL A 124 -5.22 -14.89 40.62
N ARG A 125 -3.97 -15.12 41.04
CA ARG A 125 -3.55 -16.31 41.77
C ARG A 125 -3.25 -16.05 43.24
N ASP A 126 -3.06 -14.79 43.62
CA ASP A 126 -2.81 -14.37 44.99
C ASP A 126 -3.35 -12.95 45.29
N ALA A 127 -3.20 -12.52 46.55
CA ALA A 127 -3.63 -11.21 47.01
C ALA A 127 -2.85 -10.04 46.40
N GLU A 128 -1.59 -10.22 46.01
CA GLU A 128 -0.80 -9.15 45.40
C GLU A 128 -1.27 -8.90 43.97
N GLU A 129 -1.53 -9.96 43.20
CA GLU A 129 -2.10 -9.86 41.85
C GLU A 129 -3.51 -9.25 41.87
N LEU A 130 -4.33 -9.55 42.89
CA LEU A 130 -5.63 -8.91 43.05
C LEU A 130 -5.47 -7.40 43.31
N HIS A 131 -4.48 -7.00 44.10
CA HIS A 131 -4.21 -5.59 44.39
C HIS A 131 -3.85 -4.83 43.12
N ASP A 132 -2.99 -5.40 42.27
CA ASP A 132 -2.62 -4.82 40.98
C ASP A 132 -3.82 -4.68 40.03
N VAL A 133 -4.73 -5.66 40.03
CA VAL A 133 -5.99 -5.60 39.29
C VAL A 133 -6.88 -4.46 39.83
N LEU A 134 -7.03 -4.31 41.14
CA LEU A 134 -7.81 -3.21 41.73
C LEU A 134 -7.21 -1.83 41.42
N LEU A 135 -5.88 -1.71 41.39
CA LEU A 135 -5.19 -0.49 41.00
C LEU A 135 -5.44 -0.10 39.54
N THR A 136 -5.56 -1.12 38.67
CA THR A 136 -5.80 -0.96 37.22
C THR A 136 -7.27 -0.66 36.93
N LEU A 137 -8.19 -1.41 37.53
CA LEU A 137 -9.63 -1.28 37.27
C LEU A 137 -10.27 -0.09 37.99
N VAL A 138 -9.63 0.49 39.00
CA VAL A 138 -10.11 1.62 39.84
C VAL A 138 -11.34 1.28 40.70
N ALA A 139 -12.37 0.67 40.11
CA ALA A 139 -13.60 0.26 40.75
C ALA A 139 -13.99 -1.14 40.25
N LEU A 140 -14.04 -2.13 41.15
CA LEU A 140 -14.49 -3.48 40.83
C LEU A 140 -15.81 -3.78 41.56
N PRO A 141 -16.93 -4.06 40.86
CA PRO A 141 -18.17 -4.44 41.51
C PRO A 141 -18.01 -5.72 42.36
N ALA A 142 -18.44 -5.69 43.61
CA ALA A 142 -18.33 -6.79 44.57
C ALA A 142 -19.54 -7.74 44.57
N SER A 143 -20.59 -7.42 43.82
CA SER A 143 -21.71 -8.32 43.55
C SER A 143 -22.10 -8.22 42.09
N ALA A 144 -22.08 -9.36 41.40
CA ALA A 144 -22.46 -9.42 40.00
C ALA A 144 -23.98 -9.52 39.75
N ASN A 145 -24.78 -9.30 40.80
CA ASN A 145 -26.23 -9.12 40.70
C ASN A 145 -26.61 -7.70 40.23
N ALA A 146 -25.63 -6.80 40.10
CA ALA A 146 -25.78 -5.45 39.56
C ALA A 146 -25.04 -5.27 38.21
N GLY A 147 -25.13 -6.26 37.33
CA GLY A 147 -24.49 -6.26 36.01
C GLY A 147 -25.47 -6.57 34.87
N PRO A 148 -25.06 -6.34 33.60
CA PRO A 148 -25.91 -6.35 32.41
C PRO A 148 -26.73 -7.65 32.23
N PRO A 149 -27.79 -7.66 31.40
CA PRO A 149 -28.56 -8.88 31.10
C PRO A 149 -27.63 -10.05 30.70
N GLU A 150 -28.10 -11.29 30.91
CA GLU A 150 -27.37 -12.58 30.81
C GLU A 150 -26.49 -12.80 29.55
N ASN A 151 -26.58 -11.91 28.57
CA ASN A 151 -26.05 -12.02 27.22
C ASN A 151 -24.67 -11.37 26.99
N HIS A 152 -24.05 -10.69 27.98
CA HIS A 152 -22.74 -10.05 27.81
C HIS A 152 -21.59 -10.77 28.52
N HIS A 153 -20.51 -11.06 27.77
CA HIS A 153 -19.33 -11.81 28.24
C HIS A 153 -18.68 -11.21 29.51
N LEU A 154 -18.59 -9.86 29.59
CA LEU A 154 -18.00 -9.16 30.72
C LEU A 154 -18.70 -9.48 32.05
N GLY A 155 -20.03 -9.46 32.07
CA GLY A 155 -20.82 -9.79 33.25
C GLY A 155 -20.65 -11.24 33.68
N GLN A 156 -20.56 -12.17 32.72
CA GLN A 156 -20.31 -13.59 32.98
C GLN A 156 -18.94 -13.82 33.62
N LYS A 157 -17.90 -13.16 33.11
CA LYS A 157 -16.54 -13.22 33.65
C LYS A 157 -16.47 -12.71 35.08
N LEU A 158 -17.07 -11.55 35.36
CA LEU A 158 -17.12 -11.00 36.71
C LEU A 158 -17.84 -11.93 37.69
N ARG A 159 -18.97 -12.54 37.29
CA ARG A 159 -19.70 -13.53 38.11
C ARG A 159 -18.83 -14.71 38.50
N ALA A 160 -18.01 -15.20 37.59
CA ALA A 160 -17.11 -16.32 37.84
C ALA A 160 -15.89 -15.93 38.70
N SER A 161 -15.34 -14.72 38.49
CA SER A 161 -14.12 -14.26 39.16
C SER A 161 -14.33 -13.78 40.59
N ILE A 162 -15.43 -13.08 40.91
CA ILE A 162 -15.64 -12.49 42.25
C ILE A 162 -15.59 -13.54 43.37
N PRO A 163 -16.24 -14.72 43.28
CA PRO A 163 -16.13 -15.74 44.31
C PRO A 163 -14.71 -16.28 44.49
N ALA A 164 -13.97 -16.44 43.39
CA ALA A 164 -12.59 -16.93 43.41
C ALA A 164 -11.62 -15.91 44.04
N TRP A 165 -11.90 -14.62 43.87
CA TRP A 165 -11.06 -13.53 44.39
C TRP A 165 -11.42 -13.09 45.82
N ALA A 166 -12.52 -13.59 46.38
CA ALA A 166 -13.03 -13.16 47.69
C ALA A 166 -12.03 -13.42 48.83
N GLU A 167 -11.36 -14.57 48.85
CA GLU A 167 -10.36 -14.89 49.89
C GLU A 167 -9.14 -13.95 49.81
N PHE A 168 -8.69 -13.65 48.59
CA PHE A 168 -7.60 -12.69 48.36
C PHE A 168 -7.99 -11.27 48.78
N TYR A 169 -9.24 -10.87 48.51
CA TYR A 169 -9.78 -9.59 48.96
C TYR A 169 -9.78 -9.50 50.49
N GLU A 170 -10.22 -10.54 51.20
CA GLU A 170 -10.23 -10.56 52.67
C GLU A 170 -8.82 -10.37 53.25
N GLN A 171 -7.80 -10.98 52.63
CA GLN A 171 -6.39 -10.78 53.02
C GLN A 171 -5.94 -9.32 52.83
N LEU A 172 -6.33 -8.68 51.72
CA LEU A 172 -6.02 -7.27 51.46
C LEU A 172 -6.77 -6.33 52.41
N ALA A 173 -8.04 -6.61 52.69
CA ALA A 173 -8.87 -5.84 53.61
C ALA A 173 -8.32 -5.92 55.05
N ALA A 174 -7.91 -7.10 55.50
CA ALA A 174 -7.28 -7.28 56.82
C ALA A 174 -6.00 -6.44 56.99
N ARG A 175 -5.24 -6.24 55.89
CA ARG A 175 -4.04 -5.39 55.85
C ARG A 175 -4.33 -3.92 55.52
N ARG A 176 -5.60 -3.52 55.39
CA ARG A 176 -6.06 -2.17 55.01
C ARG A 176 -5.53 -1.68 53.66
N ARG A 177 -5.31 -2.61 52.71
CA ARG A 177 -4.88 -2.33 51.33
C ARG A 177 -6.04 -2.24 50.34
N ALA A 178 -7.20 -2.79 50.70
CA ALA A 178 -8.45 -2.64 49.97
C ALA A 178 -9.60 -2.40 50.94
N ALA A 179 -10.70 -1.83 50.46
CA ALA A 179 -11.92 -1.65 51.22
C ALA A 179 -13.18 -1.89 50.38
N LEU A 180 -14.27 -2.18 51.10
CA LEU A 180 -15.61 -2.30 50.53
C LEU A 180 -16.27 -0.93 50.55
N ALA A 181 -16.61 -0.42 49.37
CA ALA A 181 -17.34 0.81 49.19
C ALA A 181 -18.81 0.52 48.84
N HIS A 182 -19.73 1.30 49.38
CA HIS A 182 -21.16 1.25 49.12
C HIS A 182 -21.61 2.48 48.35
N VAL A 183 -22.36 2.28 47.28
CA VAL A 183 -23.04 3.33 46.53
C VAL A 183 -24.52 2.95 46.44
N GLY A 184 -25.31 3.41 47.41
CA GLY A 184 -26.68 2.91 47.58
C GLY A 184 -26.69 1.39 47.87
N PRO A 185 -27.38 0.56 47.07
CA PRO A 185 -27.38 -0.90 47.25
C PRO A 185 -26.16 -1.61 46.66
N LEU A 186 -25.31 -0.88 45.92
CA LEU A 186 -24.18 -1.44 45.17
C LEU A 186 -22.93 -1.50 46.03
N LYS A 187 -22.16 -2.58 45.88
CA LYS A 187 -20.91 -2.81 46.61
C LYS A 187 -19.75 -2.87 45.62
N TYR A 188 -18.62 -2.26 45.97
CA TYR A 188 -17.40 -2.24 45.17
C TYR A 188 -16.16 -2.55 46.01
N TRP A 189 -15.24 -3.34 45.45
CA TRP A 189 -13.88 -3.45 45.94
C TRP A 189 -13.03 -2.34 45.34
N VAL A 190 -12.35 -1.62 46.21
CA VAL A 190 -11.52 -0.46 45.84
C VAL A 190 -10.20 -0.59 46.59
N SER A 191 -9.08 -0.41 45.91
CA SER A 191 -7.79 -0.32 46.58
C SER A 191 -7.67 0.99 47.35
N THR A 192 -6.94 0.97 48.46
CA THR A 192 -6.77 2.14 49.33
C THR A 192 -6.19 3.35 48.57
N GLU A 193 -5.29 3.10 47.62
CA GLU A 193 -4.65 4.09 46.75
C GLU A 193 -5.66 4.77 45.80
N ARG A 194 -6.69 4.04 45.36
CA ARG A 194 -7.74 4.52 44.45
C ARG A 194 -8.99 5.01 45.15
N ALA A 195 -9.02 5.04 46.48
CA ALA A 195 -10.22 5.45 47.22
C ALA A 195 -10.64 6.91 46.93
N LYS A 196 -9.68 7.84 46.83
CA LYS A 196 -9.96 9.25 46.45
C LYS A 196 -10.49 9.35 45.02
N ASP A 197 -9.93 8.55 44.11
CA ASP A 197 -10.34 8.46 42.71
C ASP A 197 -11.79 7.92 42.62
N PHE A 198 -12.12 6.86 43.36
CA PHE A 198 -13.45 6.26 43.40
C PHE A 198 -14.54 7.25 43.82
N VAL A 199 -14.27 8.08 44.85
CA VAL A 199 -15.22 9.11 45.33
C VAL A 199 -15.47 10.20 44.28
N GLN A 200 -14.52 10.49 43.38
CA GLN A 200 -14.75 11.43 42.27
C GLN A 200 -15.77 10.91 41.26
N ILE A 201 -15.82 9.59 41.06
CA ILE A 201 -16.81 8.95 40.19
C ILE A 201 -18.15 8.82 40.90
N PHE A 202 -18.13 8.39 42.17
CA PHE A 202 -19.31 8.15 43.00
C PHE A 202 -19.29 9.01 44.27
N PRO A 203 -19.77 10.27 44.21
CA PRO A 203 -19.73 11.19 45.37
C PRO A 203 -20.53 10.71 46.58
N ALA A 204 -21.54 9.87 46.39
CA ALA A 204 -22.35 9.29 47.45
C ALA A 204 -21.74 8.02 48.08
N ALA A 205 -20.50 7.67 47.75
CA ALA A 205 -19.83 6.48 48.25
C ALA A 205 -19.56 6.53 49.76
N CYS A 206 -19.78 5.41 50.44
CA CYS A 206 -19.40 5.20 51.84
C CYS A 206 -18.53 3.95 51.98
N PHE A 207 -17.39 4.06 52.67
CA PHE A 207 -16.50 2.91 52.93
C PHE A 207 -16.84 2.25 54.28
N GLU A 208 -16.85 0.92 54.35
CA GLU A 208 -17.12 0.20 55.61
C GLU A 208 -16.02 0.40 56.66
N SER A 209 -14.79 0.62 56.21
CA SER A 209 -13.60 0.78 57.04
C SER A 209 -12.91 2.10 56.76
N SER A 210 -12.37 2.73 57.83
CA SER A 210 -11.52 3.91 57.68
C SER A 210 -10.21 3.53 56.97
N LEU A 211 -9.98 4.14 55.81
CA LEU A 211 -8.80 3.94 54.98
C LEU A 211 -7.68 4.91 55.40
N PRO A 212 -6.40 4.48 55.39
CA PRO A 212 -5.29 5.39 55.66
C PRO A 212 -5.18 6.45 54.55
N ASP A 213 -4.96 7.71 54.95
CA ASP A 213 -4.70 8.79 53.98
C ASP A 213 -3.27 8.69 53.46
N LEU A 214 -3.13 8.30 52.20
CA LEU A 214 -1.84 8.16 51.52
C LEU A 214 -1.31 9.47 50.91
N GLY A 215 -1.98 10.61 51.15
CA GLY A 215 -1.52 11.93 50.70
C GLY A 215 -1.55 12.13 49.18
N SER A 216 -2.15 11.21 48.41
CA SER A 216 -2.33 11.37 46.96
C SER A 216 -3.27 12.54 46.66
N LYS A 217 -2.92 13.33 45.62
CA LYS A 217 -3.81 14.37 45.07
C LYS A 217 -4.94 13.68 44.31
N ALA A 218 -6.18 14.08 44.57
CA ALA A 218 -7.32 13.60 43.80
C ALA A 218 -7.19 14.09 42.35
N ALA A 219 -7.23 13.17 41.39
CA ALA A 219 -7.29 13.50 39.97
C ALA A 219 -8.67 14.12 39.63
N SER A 220 -8.76 14.76 38.46
CA SER A 220 -10.05 15.27 37.98
C SER A 220 -11.01 14.11 37.71
N ARG A 221 -12.32 14.32 37.86
CA ARG A 221 -13.34 13.30 37.56
C ARG A 221 -13.18 12.71 36.15
N GLU A 222 -12.83 13.53 35.17
CA GLU A 222 -12.61 13.10 33.79
C GLU A 222 -11.39 12.19 33.63
N ASP A 223 -10.30 12.47 34.33
CA ASP A 223 -9.09 11.65 34.27
C ASP A 223 -9.28 10.32 35.02
N VAL A 224 -10.08 10.30 36.09
CA VAL A 224 -10.43 9.06 36.77
C VAL A 224 -11.36 8.20 35.91
N LEU A 225 -12.36 8.79 35.24
CA LEU A 225 -13.21 8.07 34.28
C LEU A 225 -12.37 7.48 33.14
N LEU A 226 -11.37 8.21 32.66
CA LEU A 226 -10.42 7.73 31.66
C LEU A 226 -9.60 6.53 32.18
N ALA A 227 -9.07 6.61 33.41
CA ALA A 227 -8.33 5.51 34.01
C ALA A 227 -9.21 4.27 34.22
N LEU A 228 -10.45 4.46 34.69
CA LEU A 228 -11.46 3.40 34.82
C LEU A 228 -11.72 2.73 33.47
N ALA A 229 -12.14 3.50 32.45
CA ALA A 229 -12.44 2.94 31.13
C ALA A 229 -11.22 2.25 30.50
N ALA A 230 -10.02 2.83 30.61
CA ALA A 230 -8.79 2.23 30.09
C ALA A 230 -8.45 0.90 30.76
N GLY A 231 -8.58 0.82 32.09
CA GLY A 231 -8.37 -0.41 32.85
C GLY A 231 -9.31 -1.52 32.39
N TRP A 232 -10.60 -1.22 32.23
CA TRP A 232 -11.59 -2.22 31.81
C TRP A 232 -11.43 -2.63 30.34
N VAL A 233 -11.31 -1.68 29.41
CA VAL A 233 -11.24 -1.97 27.96
C VAL A 233 -10.02 -2.84 27.62
N ALA A 234 -8.93 -2.72 28.38
CA ALA A 234 -7.73 -3.55 28.23
C ALA A 234 -7.94 -5.06 28.52
N HIS A 235 -9.04 -5.43 29.18
CA HIS A 235 -9.34 -6.82 29.60
C HIS A 235 -10.63 -7.40 28.99
N CYS A 236 -11.42 -6.61 28.26
CA CYS A 236 -12.77 -7.02 27.84
C CYS A 236 -12.88 -7.51 26.37
N GLY A 237 -11.93 -7.16 25.50
CA GLY A 237 -12.10 -7.27 24.05
C GLY A 237 -13.17 -6.30 23.52
N PRO A 238 -13.85 -6.60 22.40
CA PRO A 238 -14.92 -5.75 21.88
C PRO A 238 -16.08 -5.59 22.88
N LEU A 239 -16.51 -4.35 23.16
CA LEU A 239 -17.65 -4.06 24.03
C LEU A 239 -18.40 -2.77 23.62
N THR A 240 -19.64 -2.60 24.09
CA THR A 240 -20.40 -1.35 23.89
C THR A 240 -20.28 -0.43 25.11
N ALA A 241 -20.53 0.87 24.89
CA ALA A 241 -20.54 1.84 25.99
C ALA A 241 -21.67 1.56 27.00
N SER A 242 -22.82 1.05 26.54
CA SER A 242 -23.91 0.62 27.42
C SER A 242 -23.48 -0.54 28.31
N ALA A 243 -22.84 -1.57 27.74
CA ALA A 243 -22.38 -2.72 28.51
C ALA A 243 -21.36 -2.31 29.59
N LEU A 244 -20.45 -1.37 29.28
CA LEU A 244 -19.50 -0.84 30.26
C LEU A 244 -20.21 -0.03 31.35
N GLY A 245 -21.11 0.87 30.97
CA GLY A 245 -21.88 1.71 31.89
C GLY A 245 -22.76 0.90 32.82
N GLU A 246 -23.47 -0.11 32.31
CA GLU A 246 -24.30 -1.03 33.09
C GLU A 246 -23.47 -1.89 34.05
N THR A 247 -22.29 -2.37 33.62
CA THR A 247 -21.41 -3.17 34.49
C THR A 247 -20.85 -2.36 35.64
N LEU A 248 -20.48 -1.10 35.37
CA LEU A 248 -19.88 -0.21 36.36
C LEU A 248 -20.92 0.60 37.14
N GLN A 249 -22.19 0.58 36.71
CA GLN A 249 -23.28 1.44 37.17
C GLN A 249 -22.91 2.93 37.07
N ALA A 250 -22.21 3.28 35.98
CA ALA A 250 -21.85 4.64 35.63
C ALA A 250 -22.74 5.15 34.48
N PRO A 251 -23.02 6.47 34.39
CA PRO A 251 -23.80 7.01 33.29
C PRO A 251 -23.20 6.67 31.92
N VAL A 252 -24.00 6.09 31.02
CA VAL A 252 -23.55 5.70 29.67
C VAL A 252 -22.95 6.88 28.91
N ALA A 253 -23.51 8.08 29.06
CA ALA A 253 -22.99 9.29 28.43
C ALA A 253 -21.57 9.67 28.90
N ASP A 254 -21.19 9.34 30.13
CA ASP A 254 -19.83 9.56 30.65
C ASP A 254 -18.87 8.51 30.08
N MET A 255 -19.32 7.25 29.90
CA MET A 255 -18.54 6.19 29.24
C MET A 255 -18.31 6.50 27.75
N GLU A 256 -19.35 6.93 27.03
CA GLU A 256 -19.24 7.33 25.61
C GLU A 256 -18.25 8.48 25.42
N ARG A 257 -18.35 9.55 26.22
CA ARG A 257 -17.40 10.68 26.18
C ARG A 257 -15.97 10.23 26.44
N THR A 258 -15.79 9.30 27.38
CA THR A 258 -14.46 8.77 27.72
C THR A 258 -13.89 7.91 26.58
N LEU A 259 -14.69 7.02 26.00
CA LEU A 259 -14.29 6.18 24.86
C LEU A 259 -13.95 7.01 23.62
N LEU A 260 -14.70 8.10 23.36
CA LEU A 260 -14.36 9.07 22.32
C LEU A 260 -13.01 9.76 22.58
N ARG A 261 -12.71 10.15 23.83
CA ARG A 261 -11.40 10.70 24.22
C ARG A 261 -10.28 9.66 24.01
N MET A 262 -10.54 8.38 24.27
CA MET A 262 -9.59 7.28 24.04
C MET A 262 -9.38 6.97 22.56
N GLU A 263 -10.41 7.11 21.72
CA GLU A 263 -10.28 6.99 20.27
C GLU A 263 -9.44 8.13 19.70
N ALA A 264 -9.67 9.35 20.19
CA ALA A 264 -8.88 10.52 19.82
C ALA A 264 -7.39 10.37 20.16
N SER A 265 -7.01 9.57 21.16
CA SER A 265 -5.62 9.23 21.49
C SER A 265 -5.11 7.96 20.79
N GLY A 266 -5.95 7.24 20.04
CA GLY A 266 -5.63 6.01 19.33
C GLY A 266 -5.46 4.78 20.23
N ALA A 267 -5.94 4.84 21.48
CA ALA A 267 -5.89 3.73 22.43
C ALA A 267 -6.95 2.67 22.08
N VAL A 268 -8.14 3.10 21.67
CA VAL A 268 -9.26 2.24 21.27
C VAL A 268 -9.68 2.50 19.84
N LEU A 269 -10.29 1.49 19.23
CA LEU A 269 -10.87 1.59 17.90
C LEU A 269 -12.37 1.31 17.96
N ARG A 270 -13.13 2.09 17.22
CA ARG A 270 -14.58 2.01 17.07
C ARG A 270 -14.95 1.17 15.86
N GLY A 271 -15.92 0.27 15.97
CA GLY A 271 -16.34 -0.59 14.84
C GLY A 271 -17.52 -1.49 15.16
N ARG A 272 -17.76 -2.46 14.28
CA ARG A 272 -18.69 -3.59 14.47
C ARG A 272 -17.88 -4.87 14.34
N PHE A 273 -17.47 -5.43 15.47
CA PHE A 273 -16.53 -6.54 15.54
C PHE A 273 -17.24 -7.87 15.78
N THR A 274 -18.33 -7.87 16.55
CA THR A 274 -19.21 -9.02 16.76
C THR A 274 -20.48 -8.89 15.93
N ASP A 275 -21.10 -10.03 15.60
CA ASP A 275 -22.37 -10.10 14.83
C ASP A 275 -23.56 -9.81 15.77
N SER A 276 -23.49 -8.72 16.53
CA SER A 276 -24.55 -8.32 17.45
C SER A 276 -25.76 -7.81 16.66
N ALA A 277 -26.90 -8.48 16.84
CA ALA A 277 -28.17 -8.16 16.20
C ALA A 277 -28.66 -6.71 16.45
N ALA A 278 -28.07 -5.99 17.42
CA ALA A 278 -28.44 -4.64 17.79
C ALA A 278 -27.81 -3.55 16.88
N GLY A 279 -26.79 -3.88 16.06
CA GLY A 279 -26.14 -2.90 15.17
C GLY A 279 -25.43 -1.74 15.90
N GLU A 280 -25.28 -1.87 17.23
CA GLU A 280 -24.62 -0.91 18.11
C GLU A 280 -23.13 -0.77 17.78
N THR A 281 -22.57 0.37 18.18
CA THR A 281 -21.15 0.66 18.00
C THR A 281 -20.34 0.01 19.11
N GLU A 282 -19.37 -0.82 18.73
CA GLU A 282 -18.43 -1.46 19.64
C GLU A 282 -17.09 -0.73 19.67
N TRP A 283 -16.42 -0.86 20.81
CA TRP A 283 -15.12 -0.31 21.11
C TRP A 283 -14.19 -1.45 21.50
N CYS A 284 -12.94 -1.41 21.05
CA CYS A 284 -11.96 -2.43 21.40
C CYS A 284 -10.58 -1.79 21.59
N ASP A 285 -9.82 -2.25 22.59
CA ASP A 285 -8.41 -1.88 22.73
C ASP A 285 -7.63 -2.23 21.46
N ARG A 286 -6.77 -1.30 21.00
CA ARG A 286 -6.02 -1.47 19.74
C ARG A 286 -5.13 -2.71 19.74
N ARG A 287 -4.52 -3.06 20.88
CA ARG A 287 -3.61 -4.22 21.00
C ARG A 287 -4.41 -5.52 20.97
N LEU A 288 -5.55 -5.57 21.68
CA LEU A 288 -6.45 -6.72 21.65
C LEU A 288 -7.01 -6.94 20.24
N LEU A 289 -7.48 -5.88 19.58
CA LEU A 289 -8.01 -5.97 18.21
C LEU A 289 -6.96 -6.49 17.22
N ALA A 290 -5.71 -6.00 17.31
CA ALA A 290 -4.62 -6.49 16.48
C ALA A 290 -4.28 -7.98 16.75
N ARG A 291 -4.46 -8.45 17.99
CA ARG A 291 -4.28 -9.87 18.34
C ARG A 291 -5.42 -10.73 17.77
N ILE A 292 -6.68 -10.29 17.91
CA ILE A 292 -7.86 -10.94 17.33
C ILE A 292 -7.73 -11.06 15.80
N HIS A 293 -7.29 -9.98 15.14
CA HIS A 293 -7.10 -9.97 13.70
C HIS A 293 -6.01 -10.97 13.26
N ARG A 294 -4.86 -10.99 13.95
CA ARG A 294 -3.79 -11.97 13.67
C ARG A 294 -4.24 -13.41 13.84
N LEU A 295 -5.02 -13.72 14.88
CA LEU A 295 -5.56 -15.07 15.11
C LEU A 295 -6.58 -15.44 14.02
N THR A 296 -7.49 -14.52 13.68
CA THR A 296 -8.45 -14.68 12.57
C THR A 296 -7.73 -15.01 11.26
N LEU A 297 -6.71 -14.23 10.89
CA LEU A 297 -5.89 -14.48 9.71
C LEU A 297 -5.16 -15.83 9.81
N GLY A 298 -4.66 -16.20 10.99
CA GLY A 298 -4.03 -17.50 11.25
C GLY A 298 -4.97 -18.68 11.00
N THR A 299 -6.23 -18.59 11.43
CA THR A 299 -7.26 -19.60 11.18
C THR A 299 -7.58 -19.69 9.70
N LEU A 300 -7.81 -18.55 9.03
CA LEU A 300 -8.09 -18.52 7.59
C LEU A 300 -6.94 -19.11 6.77
N ARG A 301 -5.68 -18.84 7.16
CA ARG A 301 -4.48 -19.43 6.56
C ARG A 301 -4.46 -20.96 6.65
N LYS A 302 -4.91 -21.52 7.79
CA LYS A 302 -4.95 -22.97 8.03
C LYS A 302 -6.07 -23.67 7.25
N GLN A 303 -7.14 -22.96 6.90
CA GLN A 303 -8.26 -23.50 6.11
C GLN A 303 -7.97 -23.61 4.60
N ILE A 304 -6.85 -23.05 4.13
CA ILE A 304 -6.49 -23.12 2.71
C ILE A 304 -5.83 -24.48 2.44
N GLU A 305 -6.53 -25.32 1.69
CA GLU A 305 -5.96 -26.53 1.11
C GLU A 305 -5.13 -26.16 -0.13
N PRO A 306 -3.80 -26.44 -0.15
CA PRO A 306 -2.96 -26.06 -1.27
C PRO A 306 -3.20 -26.93 -2.50
N VAL A 307 -3.17 -26.33 -3.69
CA VAL A 307 -3.14 -27.04 -4.97
C VAL A 307 -1.73 -27.50 -5.33
N THR A 308 -1.62 -28.45 -6.25
CA THR A 308 -0.33 -28.88 -6.82
C THR A 308 0.21 -27.81 -7.78
N PRO A 309 1.55 -27.76 -8.04
CA PRO A 309 2.11 -26.84 -9.02
C PRO A 309 1.54 -27.03 -10.43
N ALA A 310 1.18 -28.26 -10.81
CA ALA A 310 0.57 -28.56 -12.10
C ALA A 310 -0.87 -27.99 -12.20
N GLU A 311 -1.68 -28.15 -11.15
CA GLU A 311 -3.02 -27.54 -11.09
C GLU A 311 -2.95 -26.02 -11.12
N PHE A 312 -1.99 -25.42 -10.40
CA PHE A 312 -1.74 -23.98 -10.45
C PHE A 312 -1.35 -23.52 -11.85
N MET A 313 -0.46 -24.23 -12.54
CA MET A 313 -0.10 -23.92 -13.94
C MET A 313 -1.31 -24.05 -14.88
N ARG A 314 -2.12 -25.10 -14.74
CA ARG A 314 -3.36 -25.29 -15.51
C ARG A 314 -4.30 -24.11 -15.34
N TRP A 315 -4.49 -23.67 -14.10
CA TRP A 315 -5.27 -22.49 -13.77
C TRP A 315 -4.68 -21.22 -14.37
N LEU A 316 -3.37 -21.04 -14.25
CA LEU A 316 -2.68 -19.84 -14.70
C LEU A 316 -2.75 -19.65 -16.21
N PHE A 317 -2.82 -20.72 -17.01
CA PHE A 317 -3.08 -20.63 -18.45
C PHE A 317 -4.44 -20.00 -18.75
N GLY A 318 -5.48 -20.33 -17.99
CA GLY A 318 -6.80 -19.71 -18.12
C GLY A 318 -6.80 -18.27 -17.58
N TRP A 319 -6.17 -18.05 -16.42
CA TRP A 319 -6.05 -16.73 -15.80
C TRP A 319 -5.36 -15.70 -16.71
N GLN A 320 -4.35 -16.12 -17.46
CA GLN A 320 -3.64 -15.27 -18.42
C GLN A 320 -4.12 -15.42 -19.86
N HIS A 321 -5.33 -15.95 -20.08
CA HIS A 321 -6.00 -15.99 -21.39
C HIS A 321 -5.30 -16.81 -22.49
N VAL A 322 -4.38 -17.70 -22.12
CA VAL A 322 -3.67 -18.60 -23.06
C VAL A 322 -4.42 -19.93 -23.24
N GLY A 323 -5.22 -20.33 -22.24
CA GLY A 323 -6.05 -21.52 -22.30
C GLY A 323 -7.13 -21.43 -23.40
N PRO A 324 -7.51 -22.55 -24.04
CA PRO A 324 -8.59 -22.56 -25.02
C PRO A 324 -9.90 -21.99 -24.46
N GLY A 325 -10.56 -21.11 -25.21
CA GLY A 325 -11.83 -20.49 -24.80
C GLY A 325 -11.70 -19.36 -23.77
N THR A 326 -10.48 -19.01 -23.36
CA THR A 326 -10.21 -17.89 -22.42
C THR A 326 -9.66 -16.65 -23.11
N GLN A 327 -9.38 -16.72 -24.42
CA GLN A 327 -8.81 -15.62 -25.18
C GLN A 327 -9.72 -14.39 -25.17
N LEU A 328 -9.10 -13.23 -24.99
CA LEU A 328 -9.75 -11.93 -25.05
C LEU A 328 -10.02 -11.51 -26.50
N LEU A 329 -10.94 -10.57 -26.70
CA LEU A 329 -11.35 -10.12 -28.04
C LEU A 329 -11.32 -8.60 -28.16
N GLY A 330 -10.91 -8.13 -29.34
CA GLY A 330 -10.94 -6.72 -29.72
C GLY A 330 -9.97 -5.82 -28.95
N GLU A 331 -10.17 -4.51 -29.10
CA GLU A 331 -9.32 -3.47 -28.51
C GLU A 331 -9.35 -3.49 -26.97
N ARG A 332 -10.55 -3.61 -26.38
CA ARG A 332 -10.71 -3.72 -24.91
C ARG A 332 -10.00 -4.96 -24.35
N GLY A 333 -10.11 -6.09 -25.04
CA GLY A 333 -9.39 -7.31 -24.68
C GLY A 333 -7.87 -7.15 -24.80
N THR A 334 -7.41 -6.40 -25.80
CA THR A 334 -5.98 -6.08 -25.95
C THR A 334 -5.48 -5.22 -24.80
N LEU A 335 -6.24 -4.20 -24.40
CA LEU A 335 -5.91 -3.36 -23.24
C LEU A 335 -5.84 -4.18 -21.95
N GLU A 336 -6.78 -5.10 -21.72
CA GLU A 336 -6.78 -5.94 -20.52
C GLU A 336 -5.58 -6.91 -20.50
N ALA A 337 -5.25 -7.53 -21.63
CA ALA A 337 -4.04 -8.36 -21.75
C ALA A 337 -2.76 -7.55 -21.43
N LEU A 338 -2.66 -6.32 -21.95
CA LEU A 338 -1.53 -5.43 -21.69
C LEU A 338 -1.49 -4.97 -20.23
N ARG A 339 -2.65 -4.65 -19.63
CA ARG A 339 -2.78 -4.28 -18.21
C ARG A 339 -2.36 -5.42 -17.30
N GLN A 340 -2.67 -6.68 -17.65
CA GLN A 340 -2.24 -7.85 -16.89
C GLN A 340 -0.73 -8.11 -17.03
N LEU A 341 -0.16 -7.88 -18.22
CA LEU A 341 1.26 -8.12 -18.52
C LEU A 341 2.17 -6.92 -18.26
N GLN A 342 1.61 -5.77 -17.86
CA GLN A 342 2.34 -4.51 -17.77
C GLN A 342 3.56 -4.61 -16.86
N GLY A 343 4.74 -4.18 -17.30
CA GLY A 343 5.99 -4.29 -16.54
C GLY A 343 6.76 -5.60 -16.69
N TYR A 344 6.20 -6.61 -17.37
CA TYR A 344 6.99 -7.76 -17.82
C TYR A 344 7.89 -7.33 -18.97
N GLU A 345 9.19 -7.60 -18.93
CA GLU A 345 10.07 -7.34 -20.05
C GLU A 345 10.29 -8.58 -20.92
N ALA A 346 9.94 -8.48 -22.20
CA ALA A 346 10.16 -9.51 -23.20
C ALA A 346 10.82 -8.94 -24.46
N PRO A 347 11.52 -9.76 -25.27
CA PRO A 347 12.10 -9.30 -26.53
C PRO A 347 11.05 -8.68 -27.45
N ALA A 348 11.38 -7.53 -28.03
CA ALA A 348 10.47 -6.74 -28.86
C ALA A 348 9.79 -7.55 -29.98
N ASN A 349 10.54 -8.43 -30.65
CA ASN A 349 10.04 -9.27 -31.74
C ASN A 349 9.05 -10.37 -31.30
N THR A 350 8.90 -10.62 -30.00
CA THR A 350 8.12 -11.74 -29.44
C THR A 350 6.73 -11.33 -28.98
N TRP A 351 6.54 -10.05 -28.63
CA TRP A 351 5.28 -9.52 -28.09
C TRP A 351 4.08 -9.82 -28.99
N GLU A 352 4.06 -9.32 -30.23
CA GLU A 352 2.93 -9.57 -31.11
C GLU A 352 2.89 -11.02 -31.60
N ARG A 353 4.04 -11.57 -32.01
CA ARG A 353 4.10 -12.87 -32.69
C ARG A 353 3.75 -14.06 -31.79
N HIS A 354 4.03 -13.96 -30.49
CA HIS A 354 3.89 -15.12 -29.61
C HIS A 354 3.17 -14.85 -28.28
N ILE A 355 3.22 -13.61 -27.75
CA ILE A 355 2.59 -13.30 -26.45
C ILE A 355 1.13 -12.85 -26.64
N LEU A 356 0.91 -11.83 -27.48
CA LEU A 356 -0.42 -11.22 -27.69
C LEU A 356 -1.34 -12.12 -28.53
N VAL A 357 -0.84 -12.69 -29.64
CA VAL A 357 -1.62 -13.62 -30.50
C VAL A 357 -2.15 -14.83 -29.73
N ARG A 358 -1.47 -15.26 -28.66
CA ARG A 358 -1.93 -16.38 -27.82
C ARG A 358 -3.03 -15.99 -26.83
N ARG A 359 -3.11 -14.72 -26.46
CA ARG A 359 -4.07 -14.19 -25.47
C ARG A 359 -5.29 -13.53 -26.10
N ILE A 360 -5.18 -13.14 -27.37
CA ILE A 360 -6.20 -12.36 -28.07
C ILE A 360 -6.65 -13.12 -29.31
N GLY A 361 -7.92 -13.51 -29.33
CA GLY A 361 -8.53 -14.17 -30.47
C GLY A 361 -8.62 -13.21 -31.66
N GLY A 362 -8.04 -13.59 -32.80
CA GLY A 362 -8.05 -12.74 -34.00
C GLY A 362 -7.29 -11.43 -33.85
N TYR A 363 -6.15 -11.43 -33.13
CA TYR A 363 -5.32 -10.25 -32.88
C TYR A 363 -5.00 -9.46 -34.17
N ASP A 364 -5.37 -8.17 -34.19
CA ASP A 364 -4.99 -7.21 -35.23
C ASP A 364 -3.97 -6.20 -34.66
N PRO A 365 -2.77 -6.08 -35.24
CA PRO A 365 -1.76 -5.08 -34.86
C PRO A 365 -2.28 -3.63 -34.76
N ARG A 366 -3.34 -3.28 -35.49
CA ARG A 366 -3.98 -1.94 -35.42
C ARG A 366 -4.56 -1.63 -34.05
N MET A 367 -4.99 -2.63 -33.30
CA MET A 367 -5.55 -2.45 -31.94
C MET A 367 -4.47 -1.91 -30.99
N LEU A 368 -3.26 -2.48 -31.04
CA LEU A 368 -2.13 -2.00 -30.25
C LEU A 368 -1.71 -0.58 -30.67
N ASP A 369 -1.66 -0.32 -31.99
CA ASP A 369 -1.32 1.02 -32.49
C ASP A 369 -2.29 2.09 -32.00
N GLN A 370 -3.59 1.79 -32.02
CA GLN A 370 -4.63 2.71 -31.55
C GLN A 370 -4.48 3.00 -30.05
N LEU A 371 -4.23 1.97 -29.24
CA LEU A 371 -4.00 2.13 -27.79
C LEU A 371 -2.75 2.95 -27.47
N CYS A 372 -1.69 2.81 -28.26
CA CYS A 372 -0.49 3.65 -28.11
C CYS A 372 -0.75 5.10 -28.57
N LEU A 373 -1.38 5.29 -29.73
CA LEU A 373 -1.61 6.61 -30.32
C LEU A 373 -2.59 7.48 -29.50
N THR A 374 -3.55 6.84 -28.84
CA THR A 374 -4.47 7.51 -27.90
C THR A 374 -3.80 7.87 -26.58
N GLY A 375 -2.58 7.38 -26.33
CA GLY A 375 -1.84 7.61 -25.11
C GLY A 375 -2.27 6.72 -23.94
N VAL A 376 -3.21 5.79 -24.13
CA VAL A 376 -3.65 4.86 -23.07
C VAL A 376 -2.51 3.93 -22.66
N VAL A 377 -1.78 3.40 -23.65
CA VAL A 377 -0.66 2.47 -23.44
C VAL A 377 0.67 3.13 -23.81
N GLY A 378 1.61 3.11 -22.87
CA GLY A 378 3.02 3.39 -23.12
C GLY A 378 3.80 2.11 -23.36
N TRP A 379 4.97 2.24 -24.01
CA TRP A 379 5.90 1.13 -24.18
C TRP A 379 7.34 1.62 -24.08
N GLY A 380 8.24 0.75 -23.67
CA GLY A 380 9.65 1.09 -23.52
C GLY A 380 10.41 0.01 -22.78
N ARG A 381 11.70 0.24 -22.60
CA ARG A 381 12.54 -0.58 -21.72
C ARG A 381 12.64 0.13 -20.38
N LEU A 382 12.38 -0.58 -19.28
CA LEU A 382 12.53 0.00 -17.95
C LEU A 382 13.78 -0.51 -17.24
N SER A 383 14.29 -1.68 -17.61
CA SER A 383 15.54 -2.17 -17.02
C SER A 383 16.73 -1.40 -17.54
N PRO A 384 17.72 -1.09 -16.70
CA PRO A 384 18.96 -0.51 -17.15
C PRO A 384 19.65 -1.44 -18.16
N HIS A 385 20.31 -0.85 -19.16
CA HIS A 385 21.06 -1.62 -20.16
C HIS A 385 22.33 -2.19 -19.52
N PRO A 386 22.75 -3.44 -19.81
CA PRO A 386 23.99 -4.00 -19.23
C PRO A 386 25.22 -3.11 -19.47
N ALA A 387 25.30 -2.48 -20.64
CA ALA A 387 26.34 -1.51 -20.96
C ALA A 387 26.33 -0.22 -20.11
N THR A 388 25.24 0.10 -19.42
CA THR A 388 25.14 1.25 -18.49
C THR A 388 25.38 0.86 -17.03
N LEU A 389 25.39 -0.44 -16.70
CA LEU A 389 25.55 -0.97 -15.34
C LEU A 389 27.01 -1.30 -14.96
N ASP A 390 27.87 -1.60 -15.93
CA ASP A 390 29.24 -2.07 -15.66
C ASP A 390 30.19 -0.91 -15.31
N SER A 391 30.51 -0.76 -14.01
CA SER A 391 31.65 0.04 -13.50
C SER A 391 32.92 -0.81 -13.25
N ALA A 392 32.95 -2.09 -13.63
CA ALA A 392 34.11 -2.95 -13.41
C ALA A 392 34.36 -3.93 -14.58
N MET A 393 35.60 -3.89 -15.08
CA MET A 393 36.27 -4.85 -15.97
C MET A 393 36.09 -4.69 -17.49
N SER A 394 37.07 -3.99 -18.08
CA SER A 394 37.59 -4.15 -19.45
C SER A 394 36.59 -4.08 -20.61
N GLY A 395 36.44 -2.88 -21.18
CA GLY A 395 35.87 -2.65 -22.51
C GLY A 395 34.61 -1.77 -22.49
N LYS A 396 34.63 -0.64 -23.21
CA LYS A 396 33.46 0.22 -23.44
C LYS A 396 32.42 -0.56 -24.26
N ARG A 397 31.50 -1.28 -23.62
CA ARG A 397 30.34 -1.87 -24.29
C ARG A 397 29.45 -0.72 -24.78
N ARG A 398 29.17 -0.69 -26.09
CA ARG A 398 28.24 0.28 -26.70
C ARG A 398 26.83 -0.30 -26.69
N VAL A 399 25.82 0.57 -26.57
CA VAL A 399 24.43 0.14 -26.74
C VAL A 399 24.22 -0.21 -28.23
N VAL A 400 23.92 -1.47 -28.52
CA VAL A 400 23.73 -1.95 -29.90
C VAL A 400 22.25 -2.15 -30.20
N PRO A 401 21.74 -1.48 -31.24
CA PRO A 401 20.44 -1.75 -31.80
C PRO A 401 20.16 -3.21 -32.20
N THR A 402 19.33 -3.94 -31.44
CA THR A 402 18.89 -5.29 -31.82
C THR A 402 17.39 -5.49 -31.63
N SER A 403 16.74 -6.24 -32.53
CA SER A 403 15.30 -6.59 -32.47
C SER A 403 14.90 -7.49 -31.29
N VAL A 404 15.88 -7.89 -30.48
CA VAL A 404 15.73 -8.71 -29.27
C VAL A 404 15.83 -7.84 -28.00
N ALA A 405 15.92 -6.51 -28.15
CA ALA A 405 15.89 -5.59 -27.02
C ALA A 405 14.66 -5.85 -26.14
N PRO A 406 14.83 -5.98 -24.81
CA PRO A 406 13.73 -6.17 -23.90
C PRO A 406 12.87 -4.92 -23.87
N ILE A 407 11.58 -5.07 -24.09
CA ILE A 407 10.59 -4.00 -23.95
C ILE A 407 9.43 -4.49 -23.09
N THR A 408 8.73 -3.56 -22.49
CA THR A 408 7.47 -3.77 -21.82
C THR A 408 6.42 -2.77 -22.30
N PHE A 409 5.18 -3.08 -22.00
CA PHE A 409 4.05 -2.18 -22.14
C PHE A 409 3.55 -1.79 -20.74
N PHE A 410 2.90 -0.64 -20.64
CA PHE A 410 2.27 -0.21 -19.41
C PHE A 410 1.07 0.68 -19.70
N VAL A 411 0.04 0.58 -18.86
CA VAL A 411 -1.10 1.50 -18.96
C VAL A 411 -0.70 2.76 -18.21
N ARG A 412 -0.77 3.92 -18.88
CA ARG A 412 -0.25 5.16 -18.30
C ARG A 412 -0.96 5.58 -17.02
N GLU A 413 -2.26 5.28 -16.91
CA GLU A 413 -3.07 5.55 -15.71
C GLU A 413 -2.65 4.69 -14.50
N ASP A 414 -2.10 3.50 -14.76
CA ASP A 414 -1.70 2.53 -13.73
C ASP A 414 -0.18 2.59 -13.45
N ALA A 415 0.57 3.51 -14.06
CA ALA A 415 2.03 3.52 -14.06
C ALA A 415 2.70 3.91 -12.72
N ASP A 416 1.93 4.08 -11.64
CA ASP A 416 2.42 4.36 -10.28
C ASP A 416 3.43 3.31 -9.78
N TRP A 417 3.35 2.07 -10.30
CA TRP A 417 4.30 1.01 -9.96
C TRP A 417 5.70 1.23 -10.53
N VAL A 418 5.86 2.12 -11.52
CA VAL A 418 7.14 2.36 -12.16
C VAL A 418 8.04 3.19 -11.25
N ILE A 419 8.92 2.52 -10.52
CA ILE A 419 9.96 3.20 -9.75
C ILE A 419 10.99 3.74 -10.74
N ALA A 420 10.99 5.07 -10.92
CA ALA A 420 12.03 5.75 -11.68
C ALA A 420 13.41 5.34 -11.12
N HIS A 421 14.20 4.62 -11.91
CA HIS A 421 15.57 4.31 -11.56
C HIS A 421 16.36 5.63 -11.60
N ARG A 422 16.51 6.23 -10.42
CA ARG A 422 17.04 7.58 -10.17
C ARG A 422 18.57 7.62 -10.29
N GLU A 423 19.12 7.05 -11.36
CA GLU A 423 20.50 7.27 -11.80
C GLU A 423 20.53 8.07 -13.10
N ALA A 424 19.57 8.98 -13.27
CA ALA A 424 19.59 10.00 -14.32
C ALA A 424 20.62 11.10 -13.98
N GLY A 425 21.87 10.70 -13.79
CA GLY A 425 23.05 11.56 -13.88
C GLY A 425 23.78 11.32 -15.20
N GLU A 426 25.03 11.78 -15.30
CA GLU A 426 25.90 11.52 -16.47
C GLU A 426 26.06 10.01 -16.77
N GLU A 427 25.90 9.13 -15.76
CA GLU A 427 25.85 7.67 -15.88
C GLU A 427 24.89 7.17 -16.98
N ALA A 428 23.69 7.75 -17.11
CA ALA A 428 22.66 7.29 -18.06
C ALA A 428 23.07 7.51 -19.54
N THR A 429 24.06 8.37 -19.78
CA THR A 429 24.59 8.64 -21.12
C THR A 429 25.85 7.84 -21.47
N ARG A 430 26.37 7.07 -20.51
CA ARG A 430 27.56 6.24 -20.74
C ARG A 430 27.25 5.14 -21.76
N GLY A 431 28.12 5.01 -22.76
CA GLY A 431 27.96 4.04 -23.84
C GLY A 431 27.07 4.47 -24.99
N LEU A 432 26.47 5.68 -24.93
CA LEU A 432 25.71 6.27 -26.04
C LEU A 432 26.61 6.93 -27.09
N SER A 433 26.21 6.79 -28.35
CA SER A 433 26.81 7.48 -29.49
C SER A 433 26.63 9.00 -29.44
N PRO A 434 27.48 9.76 -30.15
CA PRO A 434 27.31 11.21 -30.29
C PRO A 434 25.94 11.58 -30.88
N ASP A 435 25.44 10.80 -31.83
CA ASP A 435 24.15 11.05 -32.48
C ASP A 435 22.99 10.78 -31.52
N ALA A 436 23.05 9.70 -30.74
CA ALA A 436 22.08 9.42 -29.67
C ALA A 436 22.05 10.54 -28.62
N ARG A 437 23.21 11.05 -28.20
CA ARG A 437 23.28 12.18 -27.26
C ARG A 437 22.68 13.46 -27.85
N ALA A 438 22.95 13.76 -29.12
CA ALA A 438 22.37 14.93 -29.79
C ALA A 438 20.84 14.85 -29.90
N VAL A 439 20.30 13.68 -30.24
CA VAL A 439 18.84 13.45 -30.30
C VAL A 439 18.20 13.56 -28.91
N MET A 440 18.84 12.98 -27.89
CA MET A 440 18.35 13.07 -26.51
C MET A 440 18.32 14.51 -26.00
N GLU A 441 19.38 15.29 -26.27
CA GLU A 441 19.45 16.70 -25.85
C GLU A 441 18.40 17.54 -26.58
N PHE A 442 18.20 17.30 -27.88
CA PHE A 442 17.11 17.94 -28.63
C PHE A 442 15.75 17.69 -27.98
N LEU A 443 15.45 16.45 -27.59
CA LEU A 443 14.18 16.09 -26.95
C LEU A 443 14.05 16.62 -25.51
N ARG A 444 15.16 16.81 -24.79
CA ARG A 444 15.15 17.50 -23.48
C ARG A 444 14.76 18.97 -23.62
N CYS A 445 15.29 19.66 -24.63
CA CYS A 445 15.01 21.08 -24.83
C CYS A 445 13.65 21.34 -25.48
N GLN A 446 13.25 20.54 -26.47
CA GLN A 446 12.05 20.77 -27.29
C GLN A 446 10.84 19.92 -26.88
N GLY A 447 11.04 18.94 -25.99
CA GLY A 447 10.00 18.00 -25.60
C GLY A 447 9.64 16.99 -26.70
N ALA A 448 8.46 16.39 -26.57
CA ALA A 448 7.98 15.34 -27.47
C ALA A 448 7.87 15.85 -28.92
N SER A 449 8.64 15.26 -29.84
CA SER A 449 8.83 15.80 -31.20
C SER A 449 8.64 14.73 -32.29
N PHE A 450 8.20 15.12 -33.48
CA PHE A 450 8.11 14.20 -34.61
C PHE A 450 9.49 13.91 -35.21
N PHE A 451 9.61 12.77 -35.90
CA PHE A 451 10.87 12.34 -36.52
C PHE A 451 11.48 13.41 -37.45
N THR A 452 10.64 14.08 -38.25
CA THR A 452 11.09 15.14 -39.17
C THR A 452 11.65 16.35 -38.44
N ASP A 453 11.10 16.69 -37.28
CA ASP A 453 11.54 17.83 -36.48
C ASP A 453 12.87 17.53 -35.80
N ILE A 454 13.05 16.28 -35.32
CA ILE A 454 14.33 15.81 -34.77
C ILE A 454 15.43 15.86 -35.84
N VAL A 455 15.15 15.36 -37.05
CA VAL A 455 16.10 15.43 -38.18
C VAL A 455 16.47 16.88 -38.50
N ARG A 456 15.47 17.77 -38.58
CA ARG A 456 15.70 19.19 -38.88
C ARG A 456 16.46 19.90 -37.76
N GLY A 457 16.13 19.62 -36.51
CA GLY A 457 16.70 20.27 -35.33
C GLY A 457 18.12 19.81 -34.99
N THR A 458 18.43 18.54 -35.27
CA THR A 458 19.78 17.99 -35.06
C THR A 458 20.72 18.19 -36.25
N GLY A 459 20.17 18.43 -37.45
CA GLY A 459 20.94 18.55 -38.70
C GLY A 459 21.57 17.24 -39.18
N LYS A 460 21.16 16.09 -38.64
CA LYS A 460 21.70 14.76 -38.92
C LYS A 460 21.00 14.07 -40.09
N LEU A 461 21.64 13.06 -40.68
CA LEU A 461 21.00 12.24 -41.71
C LEU A 461 19.86 11.40 -41.13
N LYS A 462 18.82 11.13 -41.91
CA LYS A 462 17.66 10.32 -41.47
C LYS A 462 18.07 8.96 -40.89
N ALA A 463 19.03 8.27 -41.52
CA ALA A 463 19.51 6.97 -41.07
C ALA A 463 20.28 7.05 -39.74
N GLU A 464 20.99 8.16 -39.49
CA GLU A 464 21.71 8.41 -38.23
C GLU A 464 20.70 8.65 -37.10
N VAL A 465 19.67 9.47 -37.35
CA VAL A 465 18.59 9.71 -36.38
C VAL A 465 17.81 8.43 -36.08
N GLU A 466 17.48 7.62 -37.08
CA GLU A 466 16.84 6.31 -36.85
C GLU A 466 17.69 5.39 -35.96
N THR A 467 18.99 5.32 -36.22
CA THR A 467 19.91 4.49 -35.45
C THR A 467 20.06 5.01 -34.02
N ALA A 468 20.14 6.33 -33.85
CA ALA A 468 20.17 7.02 -32.57
C ALA A 468 18.90 6.79 -31.74
N LEU A 469 17.72 6.90 -32.36
CA LEU A 469 16.44 6.64 -31.69
C LEU A 469 16.35 5.20 -31.18
N TRP A 470 16.77 4.22 -31.99
CA TRP A 470 16.78 2.84 -31.53
C TRP A 470 17.83 2.58 -30.44
N GLU A 471 19.00 3.19 -30.54
CA GLU A 471 20.02 3.12 -29.48
C GLU A 471 19.45 3.63 -28.15
N LEU A 472 18.73 4.75 -28.17
CA LEU A 472 18.08 5.32 -27.00
C LEU A 472 16.89 4.49 -26.48
N VAL A 473 16.10 3.86 -27.36
CA VAL A 473 15.06 2.88 -26.97
C VAL A 473 15.69 1.66 -26.30
N ALA A 474 16.76 1.11 -26.89
CA ALA A 474 17.49 -0.02 -26.33
C ALA A 474 18.13 0.32 -24.97
N ALA A 475 18.51 1.59 -24.76
CA ALA A 475 18.99 2.11 -23.49
C ALA A 475 17.88 2.38 -22.46
N GLY A 476 16.60 2.33 -22.83
CA GLY A 476 15.47 2.62 -21.94
C GLY A 476 15.22 4.12 -21.66
N LEU A 477 15.67 4.99 -22.57
CA LEU A 477 15.56 6.45 -22.41
C LEU A 477 14.43 7.05 -23.23
N LEU A 478 14.00 6.37 -24.30
CA LEU A 478 12.98 6.86 -25.22
C LEU A 478 11.76 5.94 -25.34
N THR A 479 10.64 6.57 -25.64
CA THR A 479 9.38 5.96 -26.08
C THR A 479 8.82 6.72 -27.29
N ALA A 480 7.78 6.17 -27.93
CA ALA A 480 7.04 6.85 -28.99
C ALA A 480 5.53 6.58 -28.89
N ASP A 481 4.73 7.52 -29.41
CA ASP A 481 3.26 7.41 -29.42
C ASP A 481 2.76 6.20 -30.24
N GLY A 482 3.56 5.65 -31.17
CA GLY A 482 3.16 4.52 -32.02
C GLY A 482 4.12 3.35 -31.94
N PHE A 483 3.58 2.12 -31.82
CA PHE A 483 4.38 0.89 -31.86
C PHE A 483 4.84 0.52 -33.28
N ASP A 484 4.18 1.03 -34.33
CA ASP A 484 4.60 0.81 -35.72
C ASP A 484 6.03 1.30 -36.02
N ASN A 485 6.49 2.35 -35.32
CA ASN A 485 7.90 2.79 -35.32
C ASN A 485 8.85 1.66 -34.92
N LEU A 486 8.50 0.90 -33.87
CA LEU A 486 9.27 -0.24 -33.40
C LEU A 486 9.21 -1.40 -34.41
N ARG A 487 8.04 -1.66 -35.02
CA ARG A 487 7.88 -2.71 -36.04
C ARG A 487 8.78 -2.49 -37.26
N ALA A 488 8.90 -1.24 -37.72
CA ALA A 488 9.77 -0.88 -38.83
C ALA A 488 11.26 -1.17 -38.54
N LEU A 489 11.65 -1.12 -37.26
CA LEU A 489 13.01 -1.37 -36.80
C LEU A 489 13.26 -2.87 -36.54
N ILE A 490 12.23 -3.64 -36.16
CA ILE A 490 12.30 -5.10 -35.97
C ILE A 490 12.37 -5.85 -37.31
N ASP A 491 11.70 -5.38 -38.36
CA ASP A 491 11.65 -6.04 -39.67
C ASP A 491 12.34 -5.23 -40.79
N PRO A 492 13.57 -5.62 -41.20
CA PRO A 492 14.30 -4.98 -42.30
C PRO A 492 13.54 -4.97 -43.63
N LYS A 493 12.63 -5.92 -43.89
CA LYS A 493 11.85 -5.97 -45.14
C LYS A 493 10.78 -4.88 -45.20
N ARG A 494 10.21 -4.50 -44.05
CA ARG A 494 9.36 -3.30 -43.92
C ARG A 494 10.19 -2.03 -44.14
N ARG A 495 11.41 -1.99 -43.61
CA ARG A 495 12.36 -0.88 -43.81
C ARG A 495 12.73 -0.66 -45.29
N ALA A 496 12.84 -1.75 -46.07
CA ALA A 496 13.14 -1.70 -47.50
C ALA A 496 11.91 -1.47 -48.40
N GLY A 497 10.68 -1.44 -47.84
CA GLY A 497 9.45 -1.27 -48.62
C GLY A 497 9.11 -2.43 -49.55
N GLN A 498 9.71 -3.61 -49.35
CA GLN A 498 9.57 -4.79 -50.24
C GLN A 498 8.42 -5.73 -49.82
N GLY A 499 7.40 -5.22 -49.13
CA GLY A 499 6.20 -5.98 -48.79
C GLY A 499 5.30 -6.24 -50.01
N ARG A 500 4.77 -7.46 -50.17
CA ARG A 500 3.77 -7.76 -51.20
C ARG A 500 2.44 -7.06 -50.88
N GLY A 501 2.04 -6.13 -51.74
CA GLY A 501 0.67 -5.59 -51.83
C GLY A 501 0.52 -4.12 -51.43
N ARG A 502 0.00 -3.30 -52.37
CA ARG A 502 -0.70 -1.98 -52.31
C ARG A 502 -0.61 -1.05 -51.07
N SER A 503 0.43 -1.14 -50.26
CA SER A 503 0.69 -0.27 -49.11
C SER A 503 2.07 0.39 -49.26
N ALA A 504 2.18 1.31 -50.21
CA ALA A 504 3.21 2.35 -50.19
C ALA A 504 2.86 3.32 -49.03
N ARG A 505 3.03 2.86 -47.79
CA ARG A 505 2.87 3.70 -46.60
C ARG A 505 4.13 4.57 -46.42
N PRO A 506 4.01 5.76 -45.80
CA PRO A 506 5.15 6.63 -45.52
C PRO A 506 6.26 5.86 -44.81
N ARG A 507 7.52 6.17 -45.12
CA ARG A 507 8.73 5.50 -44.59
C ARG A 507 8.91 5.64 -43.07
N HIS A 508 8.07 6.42 -42.39
CA HIS A 508 8.11 6.67 -40.94
C HIS A 508 6.67 6.64 -40.40
N SER A 509 6.44 5.97 -39.26
CA SER A 509 5.10 5.85 -38.70
C SER A 509 4.63 7.15 -38.05
N ALA A 510 3.31 7.28 -37.89
CA ALA A 510 2.72 8.39 -37.14
C ALA A 510 3.13 8.34 -35.66
N GLY A 511 3.22 9.51 -35.02
CA GLY A 511 3.49 9.64 -33.58
C GLY A 511 4.74 10.46 -33.26
N ARG A 512 4.80 11.02 -32.05
CA ARG A 512 5.97 11.74 -31.54
C ARG A 512 6.89 10.81 -30.76
N TRP A 513 8.17 11.15 -30.74
CA TRP A 513 9.17 10.55 -29.86
C TRP A 513 9.29 11.40 -28.61
N SER A 514 9.37 10.75 -27.46
CA SER A 514 9.47 11.42 -26.16
C SER A 514 10.38 10.65 -25.21
N LEU A 515 10.90 11.35 -24.21
CA LEU A 515 11.63 10.72 -23.11
C LEU A 515 10.67 9.84 -22.31
N LEU A 516 11.11 8.62 -21.97
CA LEU A 516 10.26 7.63 -21.30
C LEU A 516 9.88 8.06 -19.87
N TYR A 517 10.77 8.78 -19.18
CA TYR A 517 10.55 9.32 -17.84
C TYR A 517 10.94 10.79 -17.82
N ALA A 518 9.95 11.68 -17.76
CA ALA A 518 10.18 13.13 -17.79
C ALA A 518 9.83 13.85 -16.49
N GLY A 519 9.24 13.20 -15.47
CA GLY A 519 8.92 13.90 -14.23
C GLY A 519 8.18 13.10 -13.18
N GLU A 520 8.40 13.55 -11.94
CA GLU A 520 7.84 13.17 -10.63
C GLU A 520 8.32 11.86 -9.99
N THR A 521 8.89 12.01 -8.78
CA THR A 521 9.20 10.90 -7.89
C THR A 521 7.92 10.42 -7.23
N VAL A 522 7.38 9.29 -7.69
CA VAL A 522 6.34 8.58 -6.96
C VAL A 522 6.91 8.16 -5.60
N ASP A 523 6.15 8.37 -4.53
CA ASP A 523 6.48 7.84 -3.22
C ASP A 523 6.76 6.33 -3.32
N ARG A 524 7.91 5.90 -2.80
CA ARG A 524 8.36 4.50 -2.90
C ARG A 524 7.35 3.54 -2.28
N ALA A 525 6.68 3.93 -1.19
CA ALA A 525 5.67 3.08 -0.57
C ALA A 525 4.45 2.89 -1.48
N ARG A 526 3.96 3.97 -2.12
CA ARG A 526 2.89 3.90 -3.13
C ARG A 526 3.29 3.05 -4.33
N ALA A 527 4.52 3.21 -4.82
CA ALA A 527 5.01 2.42 -5.96
C ALA A 527 5.13 0.93 -5.63
N LEU A 528 5.60 0.58 -4.42
CA LEU A 528 5.65 -0.80 -3.95
C LEU A 528 4.24 -1.43 -3.84
N GLU A 529 3.27 -0.66 -3.35
CA GLU A 529 1.88 -1.11 -3.26
C GLU A 529 1.29 -1.34 -4.66
N ALA A 530 1.50 -0.41 -5.59
CA ALA A 530 1.09 -0.55 -6.99
C ALA A 530 1.77 -1.76 -7.68
N MET A 531 3.06 -2.00 -7.43
CA MET A 531 3.77 -3.19 -7.92
C MET A 531 3.15 -4.49 -7.36
N CYS A 532 2.80 -4.53 -6.07
CA CYS A 532 2.14 -5.70 -5.48
C CYS A 532 0.80 -5.99 -6.17
N TRP A 533 -0.01 -4.96 -6.40
CA TRP A 533 -1.27 -5.07 -7.13
C TRP A 533 -1.08 -5.53 -8.58
N MET A 534 -0.11 -4.99 -9.29
CA MET A 534 0.25 -5.41 -10.64
C MET A 534 0.60 -6.91 -10.68
N LEU A 535 1.45 -7.38 -9.77
CA LEU A 535 1.85 -8.79 -9.67
C LEU A 535 0.67 -9.71 -9.29
N LEU A 536 -0.16 -9.28 -8.34
CA LEU A 536 -1.35 -10.00 -7.92
C LEU A 536 -2.37 -10.12 -9.07
N ARG A 537 -2.57 -9.08 -9.88
CA ARG A 537 -3.43 -9.15 -11.08
C ARG A 537 -2.83 -10.10 -12.13
N ARG A 538 -1.51 -10.08 -12.32
CA ARG A 538 -0.83 -10.92 -13.32
C ARG A 538 -0.88 -12.40 -12.98
N TYR A 539 -0.57 -12.75 -11.74
CA TYR A 539 -0.39 -14.15 -11.33
C TYR A 539 -1.52 -14.70 -10.48
N GLY A 540 -2.37 -13.85 -9.90
CA GLY A 540 -3.41 -14.20 -8.93
C GLY A 540 -2.85 -14.61 -7.58
N VAL A 541 -1.86 -15.51 -7.56
CA VAL A 541 -1.10 -15.96 -6.40
C VAL A 541 0.37 -15.57 -6.60
N VAL A 542 0.91 -14.82 -5.64
CA VAL A 542 2.27 -14.28 -5.65
C VAL A 542 3.08 -14.91 -4.53
N PHE A 543 4.24 -15.44 -4.89
CA PHE A 543 5.27 -15.98 -4.01
C PHE A 543 6.63 -15.87 -4.69
N ARG A 544 7.72 -16.07 -3.95
CA ARG A 544 9.08 -15.78 -4.47
C ARG A 544 9.39 -16.47 -5.80
N ASP A 545 9.07 -17.76 -5.92
CA ASP A 545 9.46 -18.56 -7.10
C ASP A 545 8.66 -18.22 -8.36
N VAL A 546 7.38 -17.82 -8.27
CA VAL A 546 6.60 -17.43 -9.46
C VAL A 546 7.18 -16.17 -10.12
N LEU A 547 7.86 -15.33 -9.35
CA LEU A 547 8.47 -14.09 -9.81
C LEU A 547 9.87 -14.28 -10.41
N ALA A 548 10.37 -15.51 -10.54
CA ALA A 548 11.72 -15.80 -11.00
C ALA A 548 12.04 -15.34 -12.45
N ARG A 549 11.01 -14.90 -13.20
CA ARG A 549 11.14 -14.35 -14.56
C ARG A 549 10.98 -12.83 -14.62
N GLU A 550 10.70 -12.17 -13.49
CA GLU A 550 10.58 -10.72 -13.42
C GLU A 550 11.97 -10.08 -13.28
N THR A 551 12.26 -9.08 -14.11
CA THR A 551 13.57 -8.41 -14.16
C THR A 551 13.65 -7.15 -13.30
N LEU A 552 12.49 -6.54 -12.98
CA LEU A 552 12.37 -5.16 -12.51
C LEU A 552 11.87 -5.03 -11.07
N LEU A 553 11.99 -6.11 -10.29
CA LEU A 553 11.43 -6.12 -8.94
C LEU A 553 12.43 -5.67 -7.87
N PRO A 554 11.95 -4.92 -6.86
CA PRO A 554 12.72 -4.68 -5.65
C PRO A 554 12.93 -5.99 -4.90
N ALA A 555 13.74 -5.94 -3.83
CA ALA A 555 14.00 -7.12 -3.03
C ALA A 555 12.69 -7.74 -2.51
N TRP A 556 12.58 -9.07 -2.55
CA TRP A 556 11.38 -9.80 -2.09
C TRP A 556 10.92 -9.38 -0.68
N ARG A 557 11.85 -9.01 0.20
CA ARG A 557 11.55 -8.51 1.55
C ARG A 557 10.69 -7.23 1.53
N GLU A 558 10.92 -6.32 0.59
CA GLU A 558 10.14 -5.07 0.46
C GLU A 558 8.72 -5.36 -0.02
N LEU A 559 8.57 -6.26 -1.00
CA LEU A 559 7.27 -6.72 -1.47
C LEU A 559 6.51 -7.46 -0.36
N LEU A 560 7.20 -8.33 0.40
CA LEU A 560 6.61 -9.11 1.48
C LEU A 560 6.00 -8.22 2.59
N ILE A 561 6.69 -7.14 2.97
CA ILE A 561 6.16 -6.19 3.98
C ILE A 561 4.87 -5.54 3.45
N THR A 562 4.86 -5.15 2.18
CA THR A 562 3.69 -4.52 1.56
C THR A 562 2.53 -5.50 1.40
N LEU A 563 2.78 -6.73 0.97
CA LEU A 563 1.78 -7.79 0.85
C LEU A 563 1.16 -8.16 2.22
N ARG A 564 1.96 -8.20 3.30
CA ARG A 564 1.43 -8.38 4.66
C ARG A 564 0.53 -7.22 5.08
N ARG A 565 0.89 -5.98 4.76
CA ARG A 565 0.02 -4.82 5.01
C ARG A 565 -1.30 -4.94 4.24
N LEU A 566 -1.27 -5.38 2.98
CA LEU A 566 -2.49 -5.61 2.19
C LEU A 566 -3.35 -6.75 2.77
N GLU A 567 -2.72 -7.78 3.34
CA GLU A 567 -3.42 -8.84 4.07
C GLU A 567 -4.05 -8.34 5.39
N ASP A 568 -3.32 -7.53 6.16
CA ASP A 568 -3.85 -6.90 7.38
C ASP A 568 -5.03 -5.96 7.09
N ARG A 569 -5.12 -5.42 5.86
CA ARG A 569 -6.29 -4.66 5.36
C ARG A 569 -7.44 -5.56 4.89
N GLY A 570 -7.21 -6.86 4.73
CA GLY A 570 -8.19 -7.82 4.21
C GLY A 570 -8.35 -7.83 2.69
N GLU A 571 -7.56 -7.04 1.95
CA GLU A 571 -7.63 -6.94 0.48
C GLU A 571 -7.02 -8.17 -0.20
N VAL A 572 -6.04 -8.81 0.45
CA VAL A 572 -5.30 -9.96 -0.03
C VAL A 572 -5.34 -11.07 1.01
N ARG A 573 -5.28 -12.33 0.58
CA ARG A 573 -5.21 -13.49 1.47
C ARG A 573 -3.77 -14.00 1.53
N GLY A 574 -3.16 -14.06 2.71
CA GLY A 574 -1.94 -14.82 2.92
C GLY A 574 -2.25 -16.29 3.18
N GLY A 575 -1.33 -17.19 2.83
CA GLY A 575 -1.51 -18.62 3.07
C GLY A 575 -0.54 -19.51 2.30
N ARG A 576 -0.86 -20.80 2.24
CA ARG A 576 -0.21 -21.76 1.34
C ARG A 576 -1.21 -22.18 0.27
N PHE A 577 -1.13 -21.55 -0.90
CA PHE A 577 -2.05 -21.82 -2.01
C PHE A 577 -1.49 -22.88 -2.95
N VAL A 578 -0.18 -22.91 -3.14
CA VAL A 578 0.52 -23.88 -3.99
C VAL A 578 1.49 -24.70 -3.14
N SER A 579 1.39 -26.02 -3.20
CA SER A 579 2.23 -26.96 -2.46
C SER A 579 3.64 -27.06 -3.08
N GLY A 580 4.62 -27.48 -2.27
CA GLY A 580 6.00 -27.71 -2.72
C GLY A 580 6.91 -26.48 -2.71
N PHE A 581 6.41 -25.30 -2.35
CA PHE A 581 7.20 -24.07 -2.23
C PHE A 581 7.35 -23.60 -0.78
N LEU A 582 8.50 -23.02 -0.48
CA LEU A 582 8.82 -22.45 0.83
C LEU A 582 8.47 -20.95 0.87
N GLY A 583 8.13 -20.47 2.07
CA GLY A 583 7.80 -19.06 2.29
C GLY A 583 6.31 -18.75 2.25
N GLU A 584 5.99 -17.49 2.48
CA GLU A 584 4.63 -16.96 2.44
C GLU A 584 4.16 -16.74 1.00
N GLN A 585 2.89 -17.03 0.76
CA GLN A 585 2.21 -16.80 -0.50
C GLN A 585 0.99 -15.91 -0.27
N PHE A 586 0.69 -15.06 -1.24
CA PHE A 586 -0.38 -14.07 -1.16
C PHE A 586 -1.25 -14.17 -2.41
N ALA A 587 -2.56 -14.13 -2.24
CA ALA A 587 -3.49 -14.31 -3.35
C ALA A 587 -4.65 -13.33 -3.31
N LEU A 588 -5.13 -12.93 -4.49
CA LEU A 588 -6.40 -12.22 -4.62
C LEU A 588 -7.56 -13.14 -4.20
N PRO A 589 -8.57 -12.64 -3.45
CA PRO A 589 -9.73 -13.46 -3.07
C PRO A 589 -10.39 -14.17 -4.26
N VAL A 590 -10.61 -13.44 -5.37
CA VAL A 590 -11.17 -14.00 -6.62
C VAL A 590 -10.28 -15.08 -7.25
N ALA A 591 -8.95 -14.95 -7.12
CA ALA A 591 -8.03 -15.97 -7.60
C ALA A 591 -8.18 -17.26 -6.77
N VAL A 592 -8.27 -17.15 -5.45
CA VAL A 592 -8.47 -18.32 -4.56
C VAL A 592 -9.78 -19.05 -4.88
N GLU A 593 -10.88 -18.32 -5.07
CA GLU A 593 -12.18 -18.89 -5.43
C GLU A 593 -12.14 -19.58 -6.80
N SER A 594 -11.53 -18.95 -7.80
CA SER A 594 -11.42 -19.53 -9.14
C SER A 594 -10.50 -20.76 -9.19
N ILE A 595 -9.42 -20.80 -8.40
CA ILE A 595 -8.57 -21.99 -8.25
C ILE A 595 -9.37 -23.15 -7.65
N ARG A 596 -10.18 -22.88 -6.61
CA ARG A 596 -11.05 -23.88 -6.00
C ARG A 596 -12.10 -24.41 -6.98
N ALA A 597 -12.69 -23.53 -7.79
CA ALA A 597 -13.64 -23.93 -8.83
C ALA A 597 -12.98 -24.85 -9.88
N LEU A 598 -11.75 -24.54 -10.31
CA LEU A 598 -11.02 -25.34 -11.29
C LEU A 598 -10.69 -26.75 -10.77
N ARG A 599 -10.43 -26.91 -9.47
CA ARG A 599 -10.13 -28.21 -8.85
C ARG A 599 -11.24 -29.25 -9.10
N ASN A 600 -12.48 -28.80 -9.22
CA ASN A 600 -13.62 -29.68 -9.49
C ASN A 600 -13.73 -30.14 -10.95
N LEU A 601 -12.94 -29.55 -11.86
CA LEU A 601 -12.91 -29.89 -13.28
C LEU A 601 -11.85 -30.95 -13.56
N ARG A 602 -12.24 -31.98 -14.33
CA ARG A 602 -11.30 -33.03 -14.78
C ARG A 602 -10.27 -32.44 -15.76
N PRO A 603 -9.00 -32.91 -15.74
CA PRO A 603 -8.01 -32.54 -16.74
C PRO A 603 -8.50 -32.85 -18.16
N SER A 604 -8.28 -31.93 -19.10
CA SER A 604 -8.78 -32.04 -20.47
C SER A 604 -7.81 -32.81 -21.38
N GLY A 605 -6.56 -33.02 -20.96
CA GLY A 605 -5.51 -33.60 -21.80
C GLY A 605 -4.93 -32.60 -22.81
N GLU A 606 -5.37 -31.34 -22.76
CA GLU A 606 -4.97 -30.31 -23.71
C GLU A 606 -3.50 -29.96 -23.57
N THR A 607 -2.84 -29.77 -24.71
CA THR A 607 -1.45 -29.35 -24.76
C THR A 607 -1.33 -27.89 -25.20
N ILE A 608 -0.69 -27.08 -24.39
CA ILE A 608 -0.48 -25.65 -24.61
C ILE A 608 1.01 -25.40 -24.83
N ALA A 609 1.35 -24.76 -25.95
CA ALA A 609 2.71 -24.31 -26.25
C ALA A 609 2.83 -22.80 -26.05
N VAL A 610 3.80 -22.38 -25.24
CA VAL A 610 4.12 -20.98 -24.96
C VAL A 610 5.53 -20.65 -25.40
N SER A 611 5.75 -19.39 -25.79
CA SER A 611 7.11 -18.90 -26.06
C SER A 611 7.96 -19.00 -24.79
N ALA A 612 9.25 -19.28 -24.95
CA ALA A 612 10.18 -19.26 -23.84
C ALA A 612 10.34 -17.84 -23.25
N ALA A 613 9.99 -16.80 -24.02
CA ALA A 613 9.98 -15.42 -23.54
C ALA A 613 8.62 -14.96 -22.98
N ASP A 614 7.67 -15.88 -22.81
CA ASP A 614 6.40 -15.60 -22.14
C ASP A 614 6.57 -15.70 -20.61
N PRO A 615 5.88 -14.89 -19.79
CA PRO A 615 5.90 -15.01 -18.32
C PRO A 615 5.46 -16.39 -17.82
N LEU A 616 4.69 -17.14 -18.61
CA LEU A 616 4.25 -18.51 -18.30
C LEU A 616 5.34 -19.57 -18.50
N ASN A 617 6.56 -19.20 -18.94
CA ASN A 617 7.71 -20.10 -18.98
C ASN A 617 8.26 -20.38 -17.55
N LEU A 618 7.48 -21.16 -16.81
CA LEU A 618 7.72 -21.59 -15.43
C LEU A 618 8.14 -23.05 -15.32
N ALA A 619 8.49 -23.70 -16.44
CA ALA A 619 9.09 -25.02 -16.45
C ALA A 619 10.51 -24.98 -15.84
N GLY A 620 10.80 -25.94 -14.95
CA GLY A 620 12.01 -25.95 -14.14
C GLY A 620 12.05 -24.87 -13.05
N ILE A 621 10.92 -24.21 -12.80
CA ILE A 621 10.73 -23.24 -11.70
C ILE A 621 9.59 -23.72 -10.82
N LEU A 622 8.36 -23.74 -11.35
CA LEU A 622 7.19 -24.21 -10.61
C LEU A 622 6.93 -25.69 -10.85
N VAL A 623 7.01 -26.13 -12.11
CA VAL A 623 6.80 -27.53 -12.47
C VAL A 623 8.12 -28.17 -12.89
N PRO A 624 8.33 -29.46 -12.58
CA PRO A 624 9.54 -30.18 -13.02
C PRO A 624 9.72 -30.08 -14.54
N GLY A 625 10.96 -29.86 -14.98
CA GLY A 625 11.29 -29.77 -16.40
C GLY A 625 12.58 -28.98 -16.67
N GLU A 626 13.00 -28.98 -17.93
CA GLU A 626 14.17 -28.22 -18.37
C GLU A 626 13.91 -26.71 -18.33
N ARG A 627 14.72 -25.97 -17.55
CA ARG A 627 14.63 -24.51 -17.46
C ARG A 627 15.16 -23.85 -18.75
N ARG A 628 14.25 -23.46 -19.64
CA ARG A 628 14.61 -22.82 -20.91
C ARG A 628 14.91 -21.32 -20.72
N PRO A 629 15.99 -20.77 -21.31
CA PRO A 629 16.24 -19.33 -21.31
C PRO A 629 15.13 -18.52 -21.98
N SER A 630 14.88 -17.31 -21.46
CA SER A 630 13.87 -16.37 -21.99
C SER A 630 14.38 -15.67 -23.25
N THR A 631 14.51 -16.42 -24.34
CA THR A 631 15.03 -15.94 -25.63
C THR A 631 14.01 -16.18 -26.74
N SER A 632 13.94 -15.24 -27.69
CA SER A 632 13.09 -15.34 -28.88
C SER A 632 13.27 -16.66 -29.64
N GLY A 633 12.18 -17.23 -30.17
CA GLY A 633 12.19 -18.39 -31.07
C GLY A 633 12.30 -19.76 -30.39
N ARG A 634 12.31 -19.82 -29.05
CA ARG A 634 12.21 -21.08 -28.29
C ARG A 634 10.82 -21.22 -27.70
N PHE A 635 10.37 -22.46 -27.48
CA PHE A 635 9.04 -22.76 -26.94
C PHE A 635 9.11 -23.82 -25.85
N VAL A 636 8.11 -23.80 -24.97
CA VAL A 636 7.86 -24.80 -23.94
C VAL A 636 6.42 -25.29 -24.10
N ALA A 637 6.19 -26.58 -23.97
CA ALA A 637 4.85 -27.17 -24.06
C ALA A 637 4.46 -27.81 -22.73
N PHE A 638 3.18 -27.68 -22.38
CA PHE A 638 2.58 -28.17 -21.15
C PHE A 638 1.33 -28.99 -21.48
N ARG A 639 1.13 -30.12 -20.79
CA ARG A 639 -0.11 -30.90 -20.83
C ARG A 639 -0.72 -30.89 -19.44
N ASP A 640 -1.93 -30.34 -19.32
CA ASP A 640 -2.63 -30.14 -18.04
C ASP A 640 -1.75 -29.49 -16.94
N GLY A 641 -0.90 -28.54 -17.32
CA GLY A 641 0.01 -27.84 -16.41
C GLY A 641 1.36 -28.52 -16.15
N VAL A 642 1.56 -29.75 -16.61
CA VAL A 642 2.86 -30.45 -16.52
C VAL A 642 3.71 -30.17 -17.75
N ALA A 643 4.98 -29.80 -17.57
CA ALA A 643 5.89 -29.56 -18.69
C ALA A 643 6.22 -30.89 -19.40
N LEU A 644 6.00 -30.95 -20.72
CA LEU A 644 6.30 -32.14 -21.52
C LEU A 644 7.82 -32.37 -21.64
N PRO A 645 8.33 -33.60 -21.82
CA PRO A 645 9.74 -33.86 -22.10
C PRO A 645 10.14 -33.47 -23.54
N PRO A 646 11.44 -33.25 -23.84
CA PRO A 646 11.92 -32.79 -25.15
C PRO A 646 11.45 -33.63 -26.35
N GLU A 647 11.31 -34.95 -26.17
CA GLU A 647 10.96 -35.91 -27.22
C GLU A 647 9.50 -35.74 -27.70
N GLU A 648 8.56 -35.49 -26.78
CA GLU A 648 7.15 -35.23 -27.11
C GLU A 648 6.89 -33.80 -27.61
N ARG A 649 7.83 -32.87 -27.41
CA ARG A 649 7.68 -31.45 -27.77
C ARG A 649 7.84 -31.18 -29.28
N ALA A 650 8.64 -31.97 -29.99
CA ALA A 650 9.12 -31.64 -31.34
C ALA A 650 7.98 -31.45 -32.36
N GLY A 651 6.93 -32.30 -32.31
CA GLY A 651 5.77 -32.19 -33.20
C GLY A 651 4.83 -31.02 -32.86
N ILE A 652 4.73 -30.68 -31.57
CA ILE A 652 3.78 -29.67 -31.06
C ILE A 652 4.34 -28.25 -31.24
N ILE A 653 5.65 -28.08 -31.05
CA ILE A 653 6.33 -26.79 -31.27
C ILE A 653 6.31 -26.42 -32.76
N ALA A 654 6.42 -27.39 -33.68
CA ALA A 654 6.34 -27.13 -35.11
C ALA A 654 4.99 -26.51 -35.53
N MET A 655 3.88 -26.94 -34.91
CA MET A 655 2.56 -26.33 -35.12
C MET A 655 2.40 -24.98 -34.41
N ALA A 656 3.05 -24.81 -33.25
CA ALA A 656 2.95 -23.58 -32.46
C ALA A 656 3.84 -22.42 -32.97
N ALA A 657 4.90 -22.74 -33.72
CA ALA A 657 5.84 -21.81 -34.32
C ALA A 657 5.46 -21.41 -35.77
N ALA A 658 4.42 -22.01 -36.35
CA ALA A 658 3.89 -21.60 -37.64
C ALA A 658 3.20 -20.21 -37.49
N PRO A 659 3.45 -19.27 -38.41
CA PRO A 659 3.02 -17.87 -38.30
C PRO A 659 1.52 -17.66 -38.40
#